data_AF-A0A646K9C6-F1
#
_entry.id   AF-A0A646K9C6-F1
#
_cell.length_a   1.000
_cell.length_b   1.000
_cell.length_c   1.000
_cell.angle_alpha   90.00
_cell.angle_beta   90.00
_cell.angle_gamma   90.00
#
_symmetry.space_group_name_H-M   'P 1'
#
loop_
_entity.id
_entity.type
_entity.pdbx_description
1 polymer ?
#
loop_
_entity_poly.entity_id
_entity_poly.type
_entity_poly.pdbx_seq_one_letter_code
_entity_poly.pdbx_strand_id
1 'polypeptide(L)'
;MTDLSIETPFLLPPSRERQQAWVDAVLATDGVNLPRAALENVAPFIVDPEETLGEPDEGGVRRLKGGAVRRIRTDAGDMVVMSVRMHGVGGVQWSHNERISSIWRSVADPTVGRETDKALAAVQPWSHPDGQGGEQFLAALQSFVQDRQALLLEAEDAADALAKRDQVRTYDLEEDLVLNGQQEPGMYVPQQVRLREKPETDADGNPIFPEAYWGWMAVRGNNRTQARQSIFHLNSRDVLSGVPAGKLGRAGDEIVFDPNIWLAEFSALLNKEFAESTDDSDPQSMSRARRAASVAVVDAQLVVGTPTPQRLYRIVQMSNRRDHVHPPLEFDPVDRSRALGRSVLGMYVAHGQMDEKTAEVLSGLAPIRELPGARPDMSVSELRDLRSMALLQELFTVDPYKRHLLRRALSEGPPSTLKADEINQRARTWSALTSLSYPKPWNPRIGQMFSLKVREGVALSGRALSDLLASADTDDSAFEELVSYRAAHWLASFDLIEADRGSLDGQEAITDSGEHVRRARRSVLNVLQALRHEKKRKQAVGVLRELAAAMDEGDRRPRRVRLSGVPEPGREMTALWIDLEFPKETGTRPRKAAALPAPRVSAAPARRLAPAQPAPMTSGDPAASAGTGAASRTPAPPGALPAQGVQLPNPAGSIAAGHTPGTVGSEASGTLPAAPLQKADLVDRIEALIRDVSTGSIGIGQLLKELKDQASAAPQPSPIGRARADDAVRLLNQTVARLRQLPELVEAMAEPE
;
A
#
# COMPACT_ATOMS: atom_id res chain seq x y z
N MET A 1 -9.51 7.38 59.38
CA MET A 1 -9.98 6.65 58.19
C MET A 1 -9.67 7.52 57.00
N THR A 2 -8.52 7.31 56.39
CA THR A 2 -8.05 8.01 55.20
C THR A 2 -8.42 7.17 54.00
N ASP A 3 -9.39 7.64 53.22
CA ASP A 3 -9.72 7.12 51.89
C ASP A 3 -8.49 7.32 51.00
N LEU A 4 -7.69 6.27 50.83
CA LEU A 4 -6.79 6.11 49.70
C LEU A 4 -7.67 5.66 48.53
N SER A 5 -8.22 6.60 47.77
CA SER A 5 -8.79 6.31 46.47
C SER A 5 -7.68 5.72 45.62
N ILE A 6 -7.73 4.41 45.37
CA ILE A 6 -6.83 3.76 44.43
C ILE A 6 -7.07 4.43 43.07
N GLU A 7 -6.11 5.19 42.56
CA GLU A 7 -6.16 5.75 41.22
C GLU A 7 -6.20 4.58 40.23
N THR A 8 -7.39 4.30 39.72
CA THR A 8 -7.59 3.24 38.72
C THR A 8 -7.17 3.76 37.35
N PRO A 9 -6.29 3.04 36.60
CA PRO A 9 -5.68 3.58 35.38
C PRO A 9 -6.65 3.72 34.20
N PHE A 10 -7.73 2.93 34.15
CA PHE A 10 -8.67 2.94 33.03
C PHE A 10 -9.88 3.82 33.35
N LEU A 11 -9.87 5.05 32.86
CA LEU A 11 -10.93 6.00 33.15
C LEU A 11 -12.25 5.59 32.48
N LEU A 12 -13.36 5.82 33.19
CA LEU A 12 -14.70 5.69 32.62
C LEU A 12 -14.98 6.85 31.64
N PRO A 13 -15.88 6.67 30.67
CA PRO A 13 -16.31 7.76 29.81
C PRO A 13 -16.82 8.96 30.61
N PRO A 14 -16.55 10.21 30.18
CA PRO A 14 -17.15 11.39 30.82
C PRO A 14 -18.68 11.32 30.81
N SER A 15 -19.35 12.02 31.72
CA SER A 15 -20.82 12.08 31.70
C SER A 15 -21.33 12.69 30.38
N ARG A 16 -22.54 12.29 29.95
CA ARG A 16 -23.16 12.81 28.71
C ARG A 16 -23.24 14.33 28.68
N GLU A 17 -23.48 14.98 29.81
CA GLU A 17 -23.49 16.44 29.95
C GLU A 17 -22.11 17.05 29.65
N ARG A 18 -21.04 16.49 30.23
CA ARG A 18 -19.65 16.93 29.96
C ARG A 18 -19.25 16.70 28.51
N GLN A 19 -19.67 15.57 27.93
CA GLN A 19 -19.46 15.29 26.51
C GLN A 19 -20.16 16.32 25.63
N GLN A 20 -21.44 16.61 25.88
CA GLN A 20 -22.22 17.58 25.10
C GLN A 20 -21.62 18.99 25.18
N ALA A 21 -21.27 19.45 26.40
CA ALA A 21 -20.61 20.74 26.60
C ALA A 21 -19.29 20.84 25.84
N TRP A 22 -18.52 19.75 25.79
CA TRP A 22 -17.28 19.68 25.01
C TRP A 22 -17.53 19.73 23.51
N VAL A 23 -18.48 18.94 22.99
CA VAL A 23 -18.86 18.95 21.56
C VAL A 23 -19.31 20.35 21.13
N ASP A 24 -20.15 21.01 21.93
CA ASP A 24 -20.65 22.35 21.63
C ASP A 24 -19.51 23.38 21.62
N ALA A 25 -18.58 23.30 22.57
CA ALA A 25 -17.43 24.19 22.62
C ALA A 25 -16.44 23.97 21.46
N VAL A 26 -16.23 22.71 21.04
CA VAL A 26 -15.41 22.38 19.86
C VAL A 26 -16.04 23.00 18.61
N LEU A 27 -17.34 22.80 18.39
CA LEU A 27 -18.05 23.34 17.23
C LEU A 27 -18.13 24.87 17.22
N ALA A 28 -18.11 25.52 18.39
CA ALA A 28 -18.08 26.97 18.53
C ALA A 28 -16.68 27.60 18.34
N THR A 29 -15.63 26.78 18.19
CA THR A 29 -14.25 27.25 18.03
C THR A 29 -13.97 27.64 16.58
N ASP A 30 -13.36 28.81 16.38
CA ASP A 30 -13.03 29.32 15.05
C ASP A 30 -12.18 28.34 14.22
N GLY A 31 -12.57 28.15 12.96
CA GLY A 31 -11.89 27.27 12.01
C GLY A 31 -12.24 25.79 12.15
N VAL A 32 -13.02 25.39 13.17
CA VAL A 32 -13.63 24.06 13.25
C VAL A 32 -14.82 23.99 12.30
N ASN A 33 -14.91 22.91 11.52
CA ASN A 33 -16.03 22.67 10.63
C ASN A 33 -16.25 21.16 10.45
N LEU A 34 -16.65 20.47 11.53
CA LEU A 34 -16.89 19.03 11.55
C LEU A 34 -18.38 18.68 11.63
N PRO A 35 -18.77 17.48 11.16
CA PRO A 35 -20.06 16.89 11.50
C PRO A 35 -20.14 16.65 13.02
N ARG A 36 -21.24 17.07 13.65
CA ARG A 36 -21.48 16.85 15.09
C ARG A 36 -21.37 15.38 15.49
N ALA A 37 -21.95 14.48 14.69
CA ALA A 37 -21.92 13.03 14.95
C ALA A 37 -20.49 12.44 15.04
N ALA A 38 -19.52 13.02 14.32
CA ALA A 38 -18.12 12.59 14.44
C ALA A 38 -17.54 12.93 15.82
N LEU A 39 -17.88 14.11 16.36
CA LEU A 39 -17.45 14.54 17.70
C LEU A 39 -18.16 13.74 18.80
N GLU A 40 -19.46 13.47 18.63
CA GLU A 40 -20.23 12.61 19.55
C GLU A 40 -19.67 11.18 19.60
N ASN A 41 -19.13 10.67 18.49
CA ASN A 41 -18.48 9.36 18.44
C ASN A 41 -17.17 9.31 19.24
N VAL A 42 -16.36 10.38 19.27
CA VAL A 42 -15.08 10.40 20.01
C VAL A 42 -15.20 10.89 21.45
N ALA A 43 -16.22 11.69 21.77
CA ALA A 43 -16.40 12.28 23.09
C ALA A 43 -16.30 11.27 24.26
N PRO A 44 -16.80 10.01 24.15
CA PRO A 44 -16.65 9.00 25.21
C PRO A 44 -15.20 8.62 25.52
N PHE A 45 -14.30 8.78 24.54
CA PHE A 45 -12.88 8.46 24.69
C PHE A 45 -12.06 9.63 25.25
N ILE A 46 -12.60 10.85 25.28
CA ILE A 46 -11.84 12.04 25.71
C ILE A 46 -11.67 12.03 27.22
N VAL A 47 -10.43 12.10 27.67
CA VAL A 47 -10.09 12.19 29.10
C VAL A 47 -10.10 13.65 29.51
N ASP A 48 -10.81 13.94 30.60
CA ASP A 48 -10.93 15.28 31.21
C ASP A 48 -11.22 16.39 30.18
N PRO A 49 -12.36 16.32 29.45
CA PRO A 49 -12.66 17.23 28.35
C PRO A 49 -12.59 18.72 28.74
N GLU A 50 -12.90 19.04 29.99
CA GLU A 50 -12.85 20.40 30.54
C GLU A 50 -11.45 21.03 30.52
N GLU A 51 -10.38 20.24 30.56
CA GLU A 51 -9.01 20.76 30.48
C GLU A 51 -8.73 21.46 29.14
N THR A 52 -9.41 21.03 28.08
CA THR A 52 -9.29 21.60 26.74
C THR A 52 -10.15 22.85 26.52
N LEU A 53 -11.10 23.13 27.41
CA LEU A 53 -12.10 24.19 27.26
C LEU A 53 -11.69 25.50 27.94
N GLY A 54 -11.78 26.61 27.22
CA GLY A 54 -11.57 27.94 27.76
C GLY A 54 -12.73 28.41 28.65
N GLU A 55 -12.52 29.59 29.25
CA GLU A 55 -13.58 30.33 29.92
C GLU A 55 -14.68 30.71 28.91
N PRO A 56 -15.96 30.77 29.34
CA PRO A 56 -17.03 31.27 28.50
C PRO A 56 -16.80 32.73 28.10
N ASP A 57 -17.17 33.09 26.87
CA ASP A 57 -17.17 34.48 26.42
C ASP A 57 -18.34 35.28 27.02
N GLU A 58 -18.44 36.58 26.68
CA GLU A 58 -19.52 37.47 27.16
C GLU A 58 -20.93 36.95 26.81
N GLY A 59 -21.05 36.10 25.78
CA GLY A 59 -22.28 35.42 25.39
C GLY A 59 -22.53 34.08 26.07
N GLY A 60 -21.66 33.67 27.01
CA GLY A 60 -21.73 32.38 27.69
C GLY A 60 -21.24 31.20 26.85
N VAL A 61 -20.69 31.45 25.65
CA VAL A 61 -20.22 30.41 24.74
C VAL A 61 -18.80 30.01 25.11
N ARG A 62 -18.60 28.72 25.43
CA ARG A 62 -17.26 28.17 25.65
C ARG A 62 -16.63 27.80 24.30
N ARG A 63 -15.32 27.97 24.20
CA ARG A 63 -14.50 27.54 23.05
C ARG A 63 -13.30 26.76 23.54
N LEU A 64 -12.58 26.09 22.64
CA LEU A 64 -11.31 25.45 22.98
C LEU A 64 -10.26 26.50 23.38
N LYS A 65 -9.39 26.17 24.34
CA LYS A 65 -8.26 27.02 24.72
C LYS A 65 -7.32 27.19 23.52
N GLY A 66 -6.71 28.36 23.37
CA GLY A 66 -5.78 28.65 22.26
C GLY A 66 -4.60 27.67 22.16
N GLY A 67 -4.15 27.08 23.27
CA GLY A 67 -3.09 26.06 23.28
C GLY A 67 -3.55 24.64 22.88
N ALA A 68 -4.85 24.36 22.89
CA ALA A 68 -5.42 23.06 22.55
C ALA A 68 -5.58 22.88 21.03
N VAL A 69 -5.56 23.97 20.25
CA VAL A 69 -5.79 23.97 18.80
C VAL A 69 -4.59 24.53 18.07
N ARG A 70 -4.22 23.90 16.96
CA ARG A 70 -3.13 24.35 16.09
C ARG A 70 -3.48 24.20 14.62
N ARG A 71 -2.96 25.11 13.79
CA ARG A 71 -3.04 25.01 12.33
C ARG A 71 -1.80 24.32 11.79
N ILE A 72 -1.99 23.28 10.98
CA ILE A 72 -0.93 22.59 10.26
C ILE A 72 -1.06 22.91 8.79
N ARG A 73 0.02 23.44 8.21
CA ARG A 73 0.11 23.73 6.78
C ARG A 73 0.78 22.59 6.04
N THR A 74 0.14 22.13 4.98
CA THR A 74 0.68 21.15 4.03
C THR A 74 0.68 21.74 2.62
N ASP A 75 1.39 21.12 1.68
CA ASP A 75 1.35 21.55 0.28
C ASP A 75 -0.04 21.36 -0.35
N ALA A 76 -0.86 20.44 0.17
CA ALA A 76 -2.22 20.20 -0.32
C ALA A 76 -3.28 21.14 0.27
N GLY A 77 -2.94 21.87 1.34
CA GLY A 77 -3.85 22.75 2.07
C GLY A 77 -3.59 22.76 3.57
N ASP A 78 -4.43 23.51 4.28
CA ASP A 78 -4.32 23.67 5.73
C ASP A 78 -5.34 22.80 6.45
N MET A 79 -5.00 22.36 7.66
CA MET A 79 -5.92 21.72 8.58
C MET A 79 -5.77 22.28 9.99
N VAL A 80 -6.87 22.25 10.73
CA VAL A 80 -6.96 22.59 12.14
C VAL A 80 -6.95 21.29 12.92
N VAL A 81 -6.06 21.19 13.89
CA VAL A 81 -5.85 20.00 14.71
C VAL A 81 -5.99 20.37 16.17
N MET A 82 -6.75 19.57 16.91
CA MET A 82 -6.92 19.68 18.35
C MET A 82 -6.11 18.59 19.06
N SER A 83 -5.30 18.97 20.05
CA SER A 83 -4.59 18.04 20.92
C SER A 83 -5.49 17.65 22.10
N VAL A 84 -5.62 16.34 22.35
CA VAL A 84 -6.45 15.78 23.43
C VAL A 84 -5.71 14.65 24.13
N ARG A 85 -6.06 14.40 25.40
CA ARG A 85 -5.85 13.10 26.03
C ARG A 85 -7.05 12.21 25.73
N MET A 86 -6.80 10.97 25.33
CA MET A 86 -7.87 10.01 25.04
C MET A 86 -7.57 8.64 25.62
N HIS A 87 -8.61 7.85 25.84
CA HIS A 87 -8.49 6.46 26.25
C HIS A 87 -7.62 5.67 25.25
N GLY A 88 -6.76 4.80 25.77
CA GLY A 88 -5.74 4.05 25.04
C GLY A 88 -6.23 3.19 23.89
N VAL A 89 -7.46 2.71 23.96
CA VAL A 89 -8.09 1.92 22.91
C VAL A 89 -8.61 2.76 21.73
N GLY A 90 -8.75 4.09 21.94
CA GLY A 90 -9.37 5.01 21.01
C GLY A 90 -8.61 5.16 19.69
N GLY A 91 -9.38 5.41 18.63
CA GLY A 91 -8.90 5.50 17.25
C GLY A 91 -9.15 4.20 16.48
N VAL A 92 -9.06 4.30 15.15
CA VAL A 92 -9.26 3.18 14.23
C VAL A 92 -8.10 3.18 13.25
N GLN A 93 -7.56 2.01 12.92
CA GLN A 93 -6.58 1.88 11.85
C GLN A 93 -7.16 2.42 10.53
N TRP A 94 -6.35 3.17 9.79
CA TRP A 94 -6.74 3.63 8.46
C TRP A 94 -6.29 2.66 7.36
N SER A 95 -7.24 2.06 6.65
CA SER A 95 -7.00 1.15 5.52
C SER A 95 -6.30 1.83 4.34
N HIS A 96 -6.48 3.15 4.17
CA HIS A 96 -5.87 3.97 3.11
C HIS A 96 -4.43 4.40 3.42
N ASN A 97 -3.77 3.76 4.38
CA ASN A 97 -2.38 4.03 4.70
C ASN A 97 -1.44 3.60 3.55
N GLU A 98 -0.51 4.48 3.19
CA GLU A 98 0.36 4.26 2.03
C GLU A 98 1.27 3.04 2.15
N ARG A 99 1.62 2.63 3.39
CA ARG A 99 2.50 1.47 3.63
C ARG A 99 1.86 0.12 3.28
N ILE A 100 0.53 0.10 3.21
CA ILE A 100 -0.25 -1.09 2.85
C ILE A 100 -1.00 -0.91 1.53
N SER A 101 -0.73 0.18 0.79
CA SER A 101 -1.45 0.49 -0.45
C SER A 101 -1.30 -0.57 -1.54
N SER A 102 -0.23 -1.36 -1.45
CA SER A 102 0.11 -2.42 -2.40
C SER A 102 -0.69 -3.72 -2.23
N ILE A 103 -1.40 -3.92 -1.11
CA ILE A 103 -2.26 -5.10 -0.91
C ILE A 103 -3.60 -4.97 -1.63
N TRP A 104 -4.04 -3.73 -1.87
CA TRP A 104 -5.33 -3.40 -2.43
C TRP A 104 -5.24 -3.35 -3.95
N ARG A 105 -6.26 -3.89 -4.62
CA ARG A 105 -6.47 -3.66 -6.04
C ARG A 105 -6.93 -2.23 -6.23
N SER A 106 -6.22 -1.47 -7.06
CA SER A 106 -6.56 -0.07 -7.31
C SER A 106 -7.77 0.02 -8.23
N VAL A 107 -8.69 0.92 -7.92
CA VAL A 107 -9.85 1.24 -8.79
C VAL A 107 -9.45 1.76 -10.18
N ALA A 108 -8.19 2.13 -10.37
CA ALA A 108 -7.65 2.46 -11.69
C ALA A 108 -7.29 1.23 -12.53
N ASP A 109 -7.42 0.00 -12.04
CA ASP A 109 -7.37 -1.19 -12.90
C ASP A 109 -8.74 -1.36 -13.58
N PRO A 110 -8.84 -1.24 -14.92
CA PRO A 110 -10.13 -1.30 -15.63
C PRO A 110 -10.86 -2.63 -15.51
N THR A 111 -10.22 -3.65 -14.94
CA THR A 111 -10.80 -4.99 -14.76
C THR A 111 -11.35 -5.22 -13.34
N VAL A 112 -11.22 -4.24 -12.44
CA VAL A 112 -11.84 -4.23 -11.11
C VAL A 112 -13.37 -4.18 -11.22
N GLY A 113 -14.07 -4.91 -10.36
CA GLY A 113 -15.53 -5.03 -10.36
C GLY A 113 -16.06 -6.41 -10.79
N ARG A 114 -15.16 -7.36 -11.12
CA ARG A 114 -15.49 -8.78 -11.23
C ARG A 114 -15.35 -9.40 -9.84
N GLU A 115 -16.41 -9.35 -9.02
CA GLU A 115 -16.81 -10.10 -7.79
C GLU A 115 -15.80 -10.83 -6.87
N THR A 116 -14.49 -10.81 -7.11
CA THR A 116 -13.49 -11.64 -6.40
C THR A 116 -12.24 -10.88 -5.95
N ASP A 117 -12.13 -9.58 -6.22
CA ASP A 117 -10.90 -8.82 -5.99
C ASP A 117 -11.00 -7.80 -4.86
N LYS A 118 -9.99 -7.81 -3.99
CA LYS A 118 -9.83 -6.92 -2.82
C LYS A 118 -9.59 -5.47 -3.25
N ALA A 119 -10.62 -4.76 -3.67
CA ALA A 119 -10.56 -3.33 -3.92
C ALA A 119 -10.85 -2.55 -2.62
N LEU A 120 -10.02 -1.58 -2.31
CA LEU A 120 -10.25 -0.70 -1.16
C LEU A 120 -11.37 0.29 -1.49
N ALA A 121 -12.30 0.51 -0.54
CA ALA A 121 -13.39 1.46 -0.72
C ALA A 121 -12.87 2.86 -1.08
N ALA A 122 -13.49 3.51 -2.06
CA ALA A 122 -13.15 4.89 -2.39
C ALA A 122 -13.50 5.82 -1.21
N VAL A 123 -12.61 6.78 -0.94
CA VAL A 123 -12.82 7.80 0.09
C VAL A 123 -13.08 9.14 -0.57
N GLN A 124 -14.13 9.80 -0.14
CA GLN A 124 -14.59 11.08 -0.64
C GLN A 124 -14.69 12.08 0.52
N PRO A 125 -14.67 13.40 0.23
CA PRO A 125 -15.03 14.41 1.21
C PRO A 125 -16.45 14.17 1.71
N TRP A 126 -16.68 14.32 3.01
CA TRP A 126 -18.02 14.24 3.57
C TRP A 126 -18.81 15.49 3.19
N SER A 127 -20.00 15.29 2.62
CA SER A 127 -20.96 16.33 2.31
C SER A 127 -22.34 16.01 2.88
N HIS A 128 -23.13 17.06 3.07
CA HIS A 128 -24.56 16.94 3.31
C HIS A 128 -25.29 18.00 2.49
N PRO A 129 -26.54 17.73 2.07
CA PRO A 129 -27.34 18.73 1.41
C PRO A 129 -27.59 19.91 2.36
N ASP A 130 -27.34 21.12 1.87
CA ASP A 130 -27.70 22.34 2.56
C ASP A 130 -29.20 22.64 2.42
N GLY A 131 -29.72 23.57 3.23
CA GLY A 131 -31.14 23.96 3.21
C GLY A 131 -31.61 24.62 1.91
N GLN A 132 -30.72 24.86 0.94
CA GLN A 132 -31.00 25.44 -0.37
C GLN A 132 -30.76 24.43 -1.53
N GLY A 133 -30.47 23.16 -1.22
CA GLY A 133 -30.23 22.11 -2.21
C GLY A 133 -28.82 22.07 -2.79
N GLY A 134 -27.88 22.85 -2.26
CA GLY A 134 -26.44 22.74 -2.52
C GLY A 134 -25.78 21.67 -1.64
N GLU A 135 -24.51 21.38 -1.87
CA GLU A 135 -23.72 20.48 -1.01
C GLU A 135 -22.79 21.27 -0.10
N GLN A 136 -22.94 21.08 1.21
CA GLN A 136 -22.02 21.63 2.20
C GLN A 136 -21.02 20.56 2.64
N PHE A 137 -19.74 20.84 2.38
CA PHE A 137 -18.62 19.98 2.75
C PHE A 137 -18.06 20.37 4.12
N LEU A 138 -17.77 19.37 4.95
CA LEU A 138 -17.18 19.52 6.28
C LEU A 138 -15.86 18.74 6.35
N ALA A 139 -15.07 18.99 7.39
CA ALA A 139 -13.75 18.38 7.63
C ALA A 139 -13.80 16.90 8.04
N ALA A 140 -14.63 16.11 7.38
CA ALA A 140 -14.70 14.66 7.53
C ALA A 140 -14.60 13.97 6.17
N LEU A 141 -14.34 12.67 6.22
CA LEU A 141 -14.30 11.79 5.06
C LEU A 141 -15.53 10.88 5.05
N GLN A 142 -15.86 10.35 3.88
CA GLN A 142 -16.91 9.34 3.71
C GLN A 142 -16.43 8.23 2.78
N SER A 143 -16.81 7.00 3.08
CA SER A 143 -16.63 5.84 2.20
C SER A 143 -17.87 4.96 2.19
N PHE A 144 -17.99 4.13 1.17
CA PHE A 144 -19.11 3.20 1.00
C PHE A 144 -18.58 1.78 0.85
N VAL A 145 -19.11 0.87 1.65
CA VAL A 145 -18.84 -0.57 1.61
C VAL A 145 -20.15 -1.31 1.34
N GLN A 146 -20.08 -2.50 0.74
CA GLN A 146 -21.27 -3.22 0.30
C GLN A 146 -22.20 -3.52 1.48
N ASP A 147 -21.65 -4.19 2.47
CA ASP A 147 -22.34 -4.67 3.66
C ASP A 147 -21.39 -4.60 4.87
N ARG A 148 -21.88 -5.06 6.03
CA ARG A 148 -21.09 -5.10 7.27
C ARG A 148 -19.92 -6.07 7.16
N GLN A 149 -20.07 -7.24 6.55
CA GLN A 149 -19.00 -8.24 6.44
C GLN A 149 -17.82 -7.69 5.63
N ALA A 150 -18.07 -6.98 4.54
CA ALA A 150 -17.06 -6.28 3.75
C ALA A 150 -16.28 -5.26 4.58
N LEU A 151 -16.95 -4.52 5.47
CA LEU A 151 -16.30 -3.60 6.41
C LEU A 151 -15.33 -4.34 7.36
N LEU A 152 -15.77 -5.46 7.93
CA LEU A 152 -14.97 -6.25 8.86
C LEU A 152 -13.74 -6.83 8.16
N LEU A 153 -13.93 -7.39 6.95
CA LEU A 153 -12.86 -7.96 6.14
C LEU A 153 -11.84 -6.89 5.72
N GLU A 154 -12.29 -5.68 5.35
CA GLU A 154 -11.38 -4.58 5.02
C GLU A 154 -10.49 -4.21 6.23
N ALA A 155 -11.09 -4.08 7.42
CA ALA A 155 -10.37 -3.76 8.64
C ALA A 155 -9.34 -4.85 9.03
N GLU A 156 -9.71 -6.13 8.87
CA GLU A 156 -8.83 -7.28 9.13
C GLU A 156 -7.67 -7.37 8.13
N ASP A 157 -7.96 -7.25 6.83
CA ASP A 157 -6.92 -7.26 5.79
C ASP A 157 -5.92 -6.12 5.98
N ALA A 158 -6.39 -4.95 6.39
CA ALA A 158 -5.54 -3.82 6.72
C ALA A 158 -4.63 -4.15 7.91
N ALA A 159 -5.18 -4.71 9.00
CA ALA A 159 -4.43 -5.08 10.21
C ALA A 159 -3.35 -6.12 9.92
N ASP A 160 -3.69 -7.18 9.17
CA ASP A 160 -2.77 -8.22 8.74
C ASP A 160 -1.61 -7.67 7.91
N ALA A 161 -1.90 -6.73 7.02
CA ALA A 161 -0.88 -6.10 6.18
C ALA A 161 0.08 -5.22 6.98
N LEU A 162 -0.41 -4.48 7.97
CA LEU A 162 0.47 -3.73 8.88
C LEU A 162 1.33 -4.65 9.73
N ALA A 163 0.76 -5.71 10.31
CA ALA A 163 1.50 -6.68 11.11
C ALA A 163 2.65 -7.31 10.32
N LYS A 164 2.41 -7.69 9.05
CA LYS A 164 3.47 -8.20 8.15
C LYS A 164 4.58 -7.18 7.91
N ARG A 165 4.25 -5.88 7.84
CA ARG A 165 5.25 -4.80 7.69
C ARG A 165 5.99 -4.52 8.99
N ASP A 166 5.36 -4.72 10.14
CA ASP A 166 5.97 -4.52 11.45
C ASP A 166 7.04 -5.56 11.79
N GLN A 167 6.99 -6.75 11.22
CA GLN A 167 8.04 -7.78 11.35
C GLN A 167 9.43 -7.33 10.86
N VAL A 168 9.52 -6.22 10.11
CA VAL A 168 10.79 -5.65 9.63
C VAL A 168 11.41 -4.69 10.67
N ARG A 169 10.70 -4.36 11.75
CA ARG A 169 11.25 -3.53 12.85
C ARG A 169 12.36 -4.28 13.58
N THR A 170 13.34 -3.51 14.06
CA THR A 170 14.43 -4.02 14.90
C THR A 170 14.05 -4.18 16.36
N TYR A 171 12.84 -3.77 16.75
CA TYR A 171 12.31 -3.85 18.11
C TYR A 171 10.81 -4.22 18.08
N ASP A 172 10.33 -4.75 19.21
CA ASP A 172 8.91 -5.06 19.41
C ASP A 172 8.16 -3.79 19.86
N LEU A 173 7.21 -3.35 19.03
CA LEU A 173 6.43 -2.14 19.30
C LEU A 173 5.42 -2.34 20.43
N GLU A 174 4.87 -3.55 20.60
CA GLU A 174 3.91 -3.80 21.69
C GLU A 174 4.64 -3.73 23.04
N GLU A 175 5.78 -4.38 23.16
CA GLU A 175 6.60 -4.33 24.39
C GLU A 175 7.13 -2.92 24.67
N ASP A 176 7.53 -2.16 23.65
CA ASP A 176 7.93 -0.75 23.83
C ASP A 176 6.78 0.09 24.38
N LEU A 177 5.55 -0.10 23.89
CA LEU A 177 4.37 0.60 24.39
C LEU A 177 3.98 0.17 25.81
N VAL A 178 4.10 -1.11 26.16
CA VAL A 178 3.86 -1.60 27.52
C VAL A 178 4.83 -0.95 28.51
N LEU A 179 6.12 -0.87 28.15
CA LEU A 179 7.17 -0.35 29.04
C LEU A 179 7.20 1.17 29.11
N ASN A 180 7.10 1.85 27.96
CA ASN A 180 7.36 3.28 27.84
C ASN A 180 6.11 4.11 27.59
N GLY A 181 4.96 3.48 27.33
CA GLY A 181 3.76 4.17 26.89
C GLY A 181 3.91 4.81 25.50
N GLN A 182 2.92 5.60 25.09
CA GLN A 182 2.98 6.31 23.82
C GLN A 182 3.68 7.66 23.95
N GLN A 183 4.90 7.78 23.42
CA GLN A 183 5.69 9.02 23.48
C GLN A 183 5.28 10.08 22.44
N GLU A 184 4.81 9.64 21.27
CA GLU A 184 4.42 10.54 20.18
C GLU A 184 2.93 10.42 19.88
N PRO A 185 2.19 11.55 19.80
CA PRO A 185 0.76 11.51 19.56
C PRO A 185 0.43 10.94 18.17
N GLY A 186 -0.64 10.13 18.10
CA GLY A 186 -1.29 9.77 16.85
C GLY A 186 -2.08 10.95 16.27
N MET A 187 -2.30 10.97 14.95
CA MET A 187 -3.17 11.95 14.30
C MET A 187 -4.33 11.23 13.62
N TYR A 188 -5.55 11.68 13.89
CA TYR A 188 -6.78 11.02 13.48
C TYR A 188 -7.68 11.94 12.67
N VAL A 189 -8.28 11.41 11.62
CA VAL A 189 -9.29 12.11 10.79
C VAL A 189 -10.64 11.40 10.94
N PRO A 190 -11.75 12.12 11.09
CA PRO A 190 -13.05 11.49 11.16
C PRO A 190 -13.47 10.99 9.76
N GLN A 191 -13.90 9.73 9.70
CA GLN A 191 -14.44 9.12 8.50
C GLN A 191 -15.75 8.40 8.83
N GLN A 192 -16.79 8.64 8.03
CA GLN A 192 -18.03 7.89 8.05
C GLN A 192 -17.96 6.77 7.02
N VAL A 193 -18.17 5.53 7.43
CA VAL A 193 -18.33 4.40 6.53
C VAL A 193 -19.81 4.06 6.44
N ARG A 194 -20.41 4.17 5.26
CA ARG A 194 -21.82 3.84 5.03
C ARG A 194 -21.96 2.49 4.34
N LEU A 195 -22.93 1.69 4.78
CA LEU A 195 -23.30 0.46 4.11
C LEU A 195 -24.16 0.77 2.89
N ARG A 196 -23.96 0.06 1.79
CA ARG A 196 -24.83 0.17 0.59
C ARG A 196 -26.11 -0.62 0.78
N GLU A 197 -25.99 -1.81 1.35
CA GLU A 197 -27.12 -2.64 1.75
C GLU A 197 -27.69 -2.13 3.07
N LYS A 198 -29.03 -2.13 3.15
CA LYS A 198 -29.71 -1.75 4.37
C LYS A 198 -29.48 -2.83 5.42
N PRO A 199 -29.25 -2.45 6.69
CA PRO A 199 -29.20 -3.43 7.77
C PRO A 199 -30.46 -4.27 7.82
N GLU A 200 -30.29 -5.55 8.11
CA GLU A 200 -31.40 -6.41 8.53
C GLU A 200 -32.08 -5.83 9.76
N THR A 201 -33.36 -6.12 9.91
CA THR A 201 -34.18 -5.67 11.04
C THR A 201 -34.53 -6.83 11.96
N ASP A 202 -34.53 -6.58 13.26
CA ASP A 202 -35.05 -7.52 14.26
C ASP A 202 -36.57 -7.68 14.17
N ALA A 203 -37.13 -8.54 15.04
CA ALA A 203 -38.57 -8.81 15.09
C ALA A 203 -39.42 -7.57 15.41
N ASP A 204 -38.82 -6.53 15.99
CA ASP A 204 -39.46 -5.26 16.33
C ASP A 204 -39.29 -4.20 15.23
N GLY A 205 -38.62 -4.55 14.12
CA GLY A 205 -38.38 -3.67 12.97
C GLY A 205 -37.19 -2.72 13.16
N ASN A 206 -36.39 -2.87 14.21
CA ASN A 206 -35.19 -2.07 14.43
C ASN A 206 -33.99 -2.67 13.69
N PRO A 207 -33.10 -1.85 13.12
CA PRO A 207 -31.91 -2.37 12.46
C PRO A 207 -31.01 -3.10 13.47
N ILE A 208 -30.60 -4.33 13.15
CA ILE A 208 -29.73 -5.18 13.98
C ILE A 208 -28.35 -4.52 14.17
N PHE A 209 -27.92 -3.71 13.19
CA PHE A 209 -26.69 -2.94 13.24
C PHE A 209 -26.84 -1.58 12.54
N PRO A 210 -25.98 -0.59 12.85
CA PRO A 210 -26.06 0.74 12.23
C PRO A 210 -25.87 0.73 10.71
N GLU A 211 -26.57 1.62 9.99
CA GLU A 211 -26.36 1.84 8.55
C GLU A 211 -25.06 2.60 8.21
N ALA A 212 -24.47 3.25 9.22
CA ALA A 212 -23.25 4.02 9.09
C ALA A 212 -22.42 3.96 10.37
N TYR A 213 -21.10 3.90 10.21
CA TYR A 213 -20.12 3.81 11.27
C TYR A 213 -19.20 5.03 11.24
N TRP A 214 -19.04 5.70 12.37
CA TRP A 214 -18.04 6.76 12.52
C TRP A 214 -16.77 6.18 13.13
N GLY A 215 -15.63 6.48 12.51
CA GLY A 215 -14.32 6.11 12.99
C GLY A 215 -13.34 7.29 12.92
N TRP A 216 -12.49 7.39 13.92
CA TRP A 216 -11.37 8.32 13.94
C TRP A 216 -10.13 7.61 13.42
N MET A 217 -9.88 7.75 12.13
CA MET A 217 -8.92 6.97 11.37
C MET A 217 -7.49 7.49 11.58
N ALA A 218 -6.58 6.61 11.99
CA ALA A 218 -5.19 6.89 12.30
C ALA A 218 -4.37 7.20 11.04
N VAL A 219 -4.35 8.48 10.66
CA VAL A 219 -3.54 9.01 9.56
C VAL A 219 -2.05 8.92 9.90
N ARG A 220 -1.69 9.26 11.14
CA ARG A 220 -0.34 9.07 11.71
C ARG A 220 -0.44 8.18 12.94
N GLY A 221 0.51 7.26 13.11
CA GLY A 221 0.50 6.32 14.23
C GLY A 221 -0.40 5.10 14.02
N ASN A 222 -0.55 4.65 12.77
CA ASN A 222 -1.40 3.49 12.43
C ASN A 222 -0.97 2.22 13.19
N ASN A 223 0.31 1.88 13.12
CA ASN A 223 0.88 0.70 13.79
C ASN A 223 0.85 0.84 15.32
N ARG A 224 1.01 2.08 15.85
CA ARG A 224 0.83 2.36 17.28
C ARG A 224 -0.61 2.13 17.72
N THR A 225 -1.59 2.52 16.91
CA THR A 225 -3.01 2.30 17.19
C THR A 225 -3.33 0.81 17.21
N GLN A 226 -2.85 0.05 16.22
CA GLN A 226 -2.99 -1.40 16.18
C GLN A 226 -2.33 -2.08 17.39
N ALA A 227 -1.07 -1.74 17.70
CA ALA A 227 -0.34 -2.32 18.82
C ALA A 227 -1.01 -2.01 20.18
N ARG A 228 -1.49 -0.77 20.40
CA ARG A 228 -2.28 -0.44 21.60
C ARG A 228 -3.52 -1.32 21.72
N GLN A 229 -4.31 -1.43 20.66
CA GLN A 229 -5.53 -2.25 20.67
C GLN A 229 -5.22 -3.72 20.93
N SER A 230 -4.15 -4.26 20.33
CA SER A 230 -3.65 -5.61 20.57
C SER A 230 -3.35 -5.85 22.05
N ILE A 231 -2.68 -4.90 22.74
CA ILE A 231 -2.43 -4.97 24.20
C ILE A 231 -3.75 -5.02 25.00
N PHE A 232 -4.79 -4.32 24.55
CA PHE A 232 -6.13 -4.39 25.14
C PHE A 232 -6.93 -5.66 24.78
N HIS A 233 -6.41 -6.53 23.91
CA HIS A 233 -7.13 -7.65 23.30
C HIS A 233 -8.38 -7.21 22.49
N LEU A 234 -8.30 -6.01 21.91
CA LEU A 234 -9.27 -5.47 20.97
C LEU A 234 -8.58 -5.21 19.62
N ASN A 235 -9.37 -4.91 18.60
CA ASN A 235 -8.86 -4.51 17.29
C ASN A 235 -9.68 -3.35 16.71
N SER A 236 -9.20 -2.79 15.60
CA SER A 236 -9.86 -1.65 14.95
C SER A 236 -11.25 -1.99 14.41
N ARG A 237 -11.50 -3.27 14.08
CA ARG A 237 -12.84 -3.76 13.74
C ARG A 237 -13.78 -3.61 14.94
N ASP A 238 -13.36 -4.00 16.14
CA ASP A 238 -14.19 -3.90 17.35
C ASP A 238 -14.51 -2.43 17.67
N VAL A 239 -13.49 -1.55 17.61
CA VAL A 239 -13.65 -0.13 17.93
C VAL A 239 -14.54 0.60 16.90
N LEU A 240 -14.47 0.21 15.61
CA LEU A 240 -15.27 0.82 14.54
C LEU A 240 -16.70 0.29 14.48
N SER A 241 -16.88 -1.02 14.65
CA SER A 241 -18.13 -1.73 14.31
C SER A 241 -18.84 -2.37 15.50
N GLY A 242 -18.41 -2.05 16.72
CA GLY A 242 -18.97 -2.55 17.98
C GLY A 242 -18.17 -3.71 18.58
N VAL A 243 -18.23 -3.82 19.91
CA VAL A 243 -17.46 -4.80 20.69
C VAL A 243 -18.34 -6.01 21.03
N PRO A 244 -17.89 -7.25 20.77
CA PRO A 244 -18.61 -8.45 21.21
C PRO A 244 -18.75 -8.53 22.73
N ALA A 245 -19.92 -8.94 23.22
CA ALA A 245 -20.24 -9.09 24.65
C ALA A 245 -19.20 -9.92 25.43
N GLY A 246 -18.72 -11.01 24.85
CA GLY A 246 -17.68 -11.85 25.46
C GLY A 246 -16.39 -11.09 25.80
N LYS A 247 -16.00 -10.09 24.98
CA LYS A 247 -14.82 -9.24 25.25
C LYS A 247 -15.07 -8.23 26.39
N LEU A 248 -16.34 -7.95 26.70
CA LEU A 248 -16.80 -7.09 27.80
C LEU A 248 -17.09 -7.89 29.09
N GLY A 249 -16.84 -9.21 29.10
CA GLY A 249 -17.12 -10.07 30.26
C GLY A 249 -18.62 -10.42 30.43
N ARG A 250 -19.44 -10.19 29.40
CA ARG A 250 -20.84 -10.62 29.35
C ARG A 250 -20.96 -12.02 28.73
N ALA A 251 -22.06 -12.71 29.04
CA ALA A 251 -22.44 -13.93 28.34
C ALA A 251 -23.22 -13.60 27.06
N GLY A 252 -23.07 -14.41 26.02
CA GLY A 252 -23.77 -14.28 24.75
C GLY A 252 -22.93 -13.68 23.61
N ASP A 253 -23.51 -13.67 22.41
CA ASP A 253 -22.86 -13.29 21.15
C ASP A 253 -23.29 -11.89 20.64
N GLU A 254 -23.96 -11.11 21.49
CA GLU A 254 -24.40 -9.76 21.15
C GLU A 254 -23.21 -8.81 20.89
N ILE A 255 -23.44 -7.79 20.07
CA ILE A 255 -22.45 -6.75 19.76
C ILE A 255 -22.94 -5.42 20.31
N VAL A 256 -22.12 -4.78 21.14
CA VAL A 256 -22.43 -3.47 21.73
C VAL A 256 -21.82 -2.37 20.87
N PHE A 257 -22.67 -1.56 20.25
CA PHE A 257 -22.23 -0.52 19.29
C PHE A 257 -21.93 0.84 19.93
N ASP A 258 -22.68 1.27 20.95
CA ASP A 258 -22.50 2.61 21.56
C ASP A 258 -21.21 2.65 22.39
N PRO A 259 -20.23 3.51 22.02
CA PRO A 259 -18.98 3.67 22.77
C PRO A 259 -19.16 4.04 24.24
N ASN A 260 -20.25 4.72 24.61
CA ASN A 260 -20.53 5.03 26.01
C ASN A 260 -20.81 3.79 26.84
N ILE A 261 -21.44 2.78 26.24
CA ILE A 261 -21.83 1.55 26.92
C ILE A 261 -20.61 0.63 26.98
N TRP A 262 -20.07 0.26 25.82
CA TRP A 262 -19.00 -0.74 25.80
C TRP A 262 -17.71 -0.23 26.44
N LEU A 263 -17.36 1.06 26.32
CA LEU A 263 -16.14 1.59 26.92
C LEU A 263 -16.27 1.67 28.45
N ALA A 264 -17.45 2.01 28.98
CA ALA A 264 -17.68 2.03 30.42
C ALA A 264 -17.51 0.63 31.03
N GLU A 265 -18.08 -0.39 30.38
CA GLU A 265 -17.97 -1.78 30.83
C GLU A 265 -16.56 -2.32 30.68
N PHE A 266 -15.91 -2.01 29.56
CA PHE A 266 -14.55 -2.42 29.30
C PHE A 266 -13.57 -1.79 30.30
N SER A 267 -13.68 -0.49 30.58
CA SER A 267 -12.87 0.18 31.60
C SER A 267 -13.12 -0.39 33.00
N ALA A 268 -14.38 -0.69 33.35
CA ALA A 268 -14.71 -1.33 34.63
C ALA A 268 -14.08 -2.74 34.75
N LEU A 269 -14.13 -3.53 33.68
CA LEU A 269 -13.50 -4.84 33.59
C LEU A 269 -11.98 -4.75 33.74
N LEU A 270 -11.32 -3.85 33.01
CA LEU A 270 -9.88 -3.65 33.11
C LEU A 270 -9.45 -3.15 34.49
N ASN A 271 -10.20 -2.25 35.12
CA ASN A 271 -9.89 -1.79 36.49
C ASN A 271 -10.02 -2.92 37.51
N LYS A 272 -11.02 -3.79 37.35
CA LYS A 272 -11.16 -4.98 38.18
C LYS A 272 -9.96 -5.92 37.99
N GLU A 273 -9.60 -6.24 36.75
CA GLU A 273 -8.44 -7.08 36.44
C GLU A 273 -7.12 -6.47 36.95
N PHE A 274 -6.97 -5.15 36.86
CA PHE A 274 -5.80 -4.43 37.37
C PHE A 274 -5.70 -4.58 38.89
N ALA A 275 -6.82 -4.39 39.60
CA ALA A 275 -6.88 -4.53 41.05
C ALA A 275 -6.66 -5.98 41.53
N GLU A 276 -7.11 -6.97 40.77
CA GLU A 276 -6.97 -8.41 41.08
C GLU A 276 -5.58 -8.97 40.73
N SER A 277 -4.84 -8.30 39.85
CA SER A 277 -3.50 -8.73 39.43
C SER A 277 -2.40 -8.39 40.44
N THR A 278 -1.55 -9.37 40.73
CA THR A 278 -0.32 -9.19 41.51
C THR A 278 0.78 -8.53 40.68
N ASP A 279 1.65 -7.73 41.31
CA ASP A 279 2.88 -7.22 40.66
C ASP A 279 3.84 -8.39 40.40
N ASP A 280 3.65 -9.04 39.25
CA ASP A 280 4.55 -10.06 38.74
C ASP A 280 5.69 -9.38 37.97
N SER A 281 6.93 -9.77 38.28
CA SER A 281 8.13 -9.18 37.67
C SER A 281 8.34 -9.59 36.20
N ASP A 282 7.58 -10.59 35.72
CA ASP A 282 7.65 -11.08 34.34
C ASP A 282 6.58 -10.39 33.47
N PRO A 283 6.96 -9.54 32.50
CA PRO A 283 6.02 -8.87 31.60
C PRO A 283 5.09 -9.80 30.82
N GLN A 284 5.47 -11.06 30.60
CA GLN A 284 4.67 -12.02 29.83
C GLN A 284 3.60 -12.73 30.67
N SER A 285 3.72 -12.75 32.01
CA SER A 285 2.69 -13.30 32.91
C SER A 285 1.68 -12.26 33.38
N MET A 286 1.93 -10.98 33.11
CA MET A 286 1.06 -9.88 33.50
C MET A 286 -0.33 -9.99 32.85
N SER A 287 -1.36 -9.61 33.61
CA SER A 287 -2.71 -9.45 33.06
C SER A 287 -2.73 -8.39 31.96
N ARG A 288 -3.69 -8.47 31.03
CA ARG A 288 -3.86 -7.46 29.97
C ARG A 288 -3.98 -6.04 30.55
N ALA A 289 -4.68 -5.89 31.68
CA ALA A 289 -4.86 -4.61 32.34
C ALA A 289 -3.53 -4.04 32.90
N ARG A 290 -2.63 -4.88 33.43
CA ARG A 290 -1.30 -4.43 33.85
C ARG A 290 -0.45 -4.01 32.66
N ARG A 291 -0.44 -4.82 31.60
CA ARG A 291 0.29 -4.51 30.35
C ARG A 291 -0.20 -3.21 29.71
N ALA A 292 -1.51 -2.96 29.76
CA ALA A 292 -2.13 -1.79 29.15
C ALA A 292 -2.01 -0.50 29.97
N ALA A 293 -1.57 -0.55 31.23
CA ALA A 293 -1.61 0.61 32.14
C ALA A 293 -0.83 1.83 31.61
N SER A 294 0.36 1.61 31.05
CA SER A 294 1.21 2.66 30.45
C SER A 294 0.61 3.32 29.21
N VAL A 295 -0.40 2.69 28.60
CA VAL A 295 -1.13 3.20 27.45
C VAL A 295 -2.62 3.40 27.72
N ALA A 296 -3.06 3.35 28.99
CA ALA A 296 -4.46 3.53 29.36
C ALA A 296 -5.02 4.89 28.94
N VAL A 297 -4.18 5.92 28.99
CA VAL A 297 -4.43 7.26 28.47
C VAL A 297 -3.27 7.66 27.58
N VAL A 298 -3.56 8.21 26.40
CA VAL A 298 -2.54 8.68 25.46
C VAL A 298 -2.84 10.07 24.94
N ASP A 299 -1.80 10.78 24.52
CA ASP A 299 -1.95 12.01 23.73
C ASP A 299 -2.34 11.69 22.28
N ALA A 300 -3.29 12.44 21.75
CA ALA A 300 -3.79 12.31 20.40
C ALA A 300 -4.07 13.67 19.76
N GLN A 301 -4.10 13.67 18.43
CA GLN A 301 -4.40 14.83 17.60
C GLN A 301 -5.59 14.54 16.71
N LEU A 302 -6.68 15.30 16.88
CA LEU A 302 -7.90 15.16 16.11
C LEU A 302 -7.93 16.25 15.03
N VAL A 303 -8.11 15.87 13.77
CA VAL A 303 -8.35 16.83 12.69
C VAL A 303 -9.78 17.36 12.83
N VAL A 304 -9.90 18.63 13.23
CA VAL A 304 -11.18 19.26 13.57
C VAL A 304 -11.62 20.34 12.59
N GLY A 305 -10.81 20.67 11.60
CA GLY A 305 -11.23 21.62 10.60
C GLY A 305 -10.30 21.77 9.42
N THR A 306 -10.81 22.37 8.35
CA THR A 306 -10.00 22.81 7.21
C THR A 306 -10.78 23.85 6.40
N PRO A 307 -10.12 24.89 5.86
CA PRO A 307 -10.77 25.83 4.94
C PRO A 307 -11.13 25.19 3.58
N THR A 308 -10.58 24.02 3.26
CA THR A 308 -10.79 23.32 1.98
C THR A 308 -11.19 21.86 2.22
N PRO A 309 -12.39 21.59 2.78
CA PRO A 309 -12.84 20.24 3.15
C PRO A 309 -12.86 19.25 1.98
N GLN A 310 -13.10 19.74 0.76
CA GLN A 310 -13.04 18.94 -0.47
C GLN A 310 -11.65 18.31 -0.72
N ARG A 311 -10.59 18.86 -0.11
CA ARG A 311 -9.21 18.37 -0.25
C ARG A 311 -8.72 17.62 0.98
N LEU A 312 -9.57 17.39 1.98
CA LEU A 312 -9.17 16.85 3.28
C LEU A 312 -8.36 15.56 3.15
N TYR A 313 -8.81 14.61 2.33
CA TYR A 313 -8.13 13.33 2.11
C TYR A 313 -6.66 13.53 1.71
N ARG A 314 -6.39 14.46 0.80
CA ARG A 314 -5.02 14.77 0.36
C ARG A 314 -4.22 15.51 1.40
N ILE A 315 -4.84 16.45 2.12
CA ILE A 315 -4.20 17.20 3.21
C ILE A 315 -3.68 16.23 4.27
N VAL A 316 -4.52 15.29 4.72
CA VAL A 316 -4.14 14.33 5.76
C VAL A 316 -3.12 13.31 5.24
N GLN A 317 -3.25 12.83 4.00
CA GLN A 317 -2.22 11.96 3.39
C GLN A 317 -0.86 12.65 3.29
N MET A 318 -0.82 13.91 2.81
CA MET A 318 0.42 14.66 2.66
C MET A 318 1.09 14.92 4.01
N SER A 319 0.27 15.18 5.05
CA SER A 319 0.75 15.27 6.42
C SER A 319 1.47 13.98 6.84
N ASN A 320 0.89 12.80 6.61
CA ASN A 320 1.54 11.53 6.95
C ASN A 320 2.86 11.31 6.16
N ARG A 321 2.89 11.68 4.87
CA ARG A 321 4.08 11.51 4.01
C ARG A 321 5.32 12.23 4.54
N ARG A 322 5.18 13.44 5.08
CA ARG A 322 6.33 14.23 5.56
C ARG A 322 7.09 13.53 6.68
N ASP A 323 6.37 12.83 7.57
CA ASP A 323 6.96 12.04 8.67
C ASP A 323 7.63 10.75 8.15
N HIS A 324 7.43 10.42 6.88
CA HIS A 324 7.87 9.20 6.21
C HIS A 324 8.93 9.42 5.12
N VAL A 325 9.35 10.66 4.88
CA VAL A 325 10.51 10.98 4.02
C VAL A 325 11.84 10.63 4.74
N HIS A 326 11.84 10.61 6.08
CA HIS A 326 12.98 10.21 6.91
C HIS A 326 12.62 9.17 7.99
N PRO A 327 12.06 8.00 7.63
CA PRO A 327 11.54 7.06 8.62
C PRO A 327 12.64 6.14 9.19
N PRO A 328 12.46 5.63 10.42
CA PRO A 328 13.25 4.51 10.94
C PRO A 328 12.91 3.16 10.27
N LEU A 329 11.80 3.09 9.52
CA LEU A 329 11.36 1.91 8.77
C LEU A 329 11.32 2.18 7.27
N GLU A 330 11.99 1.33 6.49
CA GLU A 330 12.03 1.48 5.03
C GLU A 330 10.66 1.24 4.39
N PHE A 331 10.18 2.19 3.60
CA PHE A 331 9.08 1.94 2.66
C PHE A 331 9.52 0.92 1.62
N ASP A 332 8.62 -0.01 1.31
CA ASP A 332 8.70 -0.82 0.09
C ASP A 332 8.97 0.07 -1.13
N PRO A 333 9.87 -0.33 -2.06
CA PRO A 333 10.18 0.47 -3.23
C PRO A 333 8.96 0.90 -4.06
N VAL A 334 7.91 0.06 -4.13
CA VAL A 334 6.65 0.35 -4.84
C VAL A 334 5.91 1.47 -4.13
N ASP A 335 5.61 1.29 -2.85
CA ASP A 335 4.82 2.25 -2.07
C ASP A 335 5.54 3.60 -1.95
N ARG A 336 6.87 3.60 -1.80
CA ARG A 336 7.70 4.81 -1.83
C ARG A 336 7.56 5.58 -3.14
N SER A 337 7.67 4.86 -4.26
CA SER A 337 7.62 5.46 -5.60
C SER A 337 6.21 5.99 -5.91
N ARG A 338 5.15 5.30 -5.48
CA ARG A 338 3.76 5.79 -5.58
C ARG A 338 3.55 7.06 -4.77
N ALA A 339 4.03 7.10 -3.52
CA ALA A 339 3.92 8.27 -2.65
C ALA A 339 4.59 9.51 -3.27
N LEU A 340 5.80 9.36 -3.82
CA LEU A 340 6.50 10.44 -4.53
C LEU A 340 5.70 10.98 -5.72
N GLY A 341 5.12 10.08 -6.53
CA GLY A 341 4.30 10.47 -7.68
C GLY A 341 3.04 11.22 -7.26
N ARG A 342 2.36 10.76 -6.19
CA ARG A 342 1.21 11.48 -5.62
C ARG A 342 1.59 12.86 -5.08
N SER A 343 2.80 13.04 -4.57
CA SER A 343 3.29 14.37 -4.17
C SER A 343 3.49 15.30 -5.35
N VAL A 344 4.01 14.81 -6.49
CA VAL A 344 4.11 15.60 -7.72
C VAL A 344 2.73 16.02 -8.23
N LEU A 345 1.78 15.08 -8.31
CA LEU A 345 0.41 15.36 -8.75
C LEU A 345 -0.29 16.36 -7.79
N GLY A 346 -0.09 16.20 -6.48
CA GLY A 346 -0.59 17.14 -5.47
C GLY A 346 -0.01 18.55 -5.63
N MET A 347 1.27 18.67 -5.95
CA MET A 347 1.92 19.96 -6.23
C MET A 347 1.31 20.64 -7.46
N TYR A 348 0.99 19.88 -8.51
CA TYR A 348 0.33 20.44 -9.70
C TYR A 348 -1.07 20.96 -9.38
N VAL A 349 -1.83 20.23 -8.57
CA VAL A 349 -3.18 20.64 -8.15
C VAL A 349 -3.15 21.88 -7.27
N ALA A 350 -2.24 21.94 -6.30
CA ALA A 350 -2.08 23.09 -5.41
C ALA A 350 -1.76 24.39 -6.18
N HIS A 351 -1.09 24.27 -7.33
CA HIS A 351 -0.72 25.37 -8.21
C HIS A 351 -1.64 25.53 -9.45
N GLY A 352 -2.80 24.87 -9.47
CA GLY A 352 -3.80 25.00 -10.53
C GLY A 352 -3.33 24.51 -11.91
N GLN A 353 -2.30 23.66 -11.96
CA GLN A 353 -1.76 23.06 -13.19
C GLN A 353 -2.42 21.72 -13.56
N MET A 354 -3.26 21.20 -12.67
CA MET A 354 -4.02 19.98 -12.82
C MET A 354 -5.27 20.08 -11.95
N ASP A 355 -6.42 19.61 -12.44
CA ASP A 355 -7.63 19.54 -11.64
C ASP A 355 -7.56 18.36 -10.65
N GLU A 356 -8.40 18.41 -9.61
CA GLU A 356 -8.43 17.40 -8.55
C GLU A 356 -8.71 16.01 -9.15
N LYS A 357 -9.69 15.91 -10.05
CA LYS A 357 -10.19 14.65 -10.61
C LYS A 357 -9.13 13.93 -11.43
N THR A 358 -8.45 14.64 -12.34
CA THR A 358 -7.34 14.11 -13.12
C THR A 358 -6.25 13.56 -12.20
N ALA A 359 -5.88 14.29 -11.14
CA ALA A 359 -4.89 13.82 -10.17
C ALA A 359 -5.35 12.57 -9.40
N GLU A 360 -6.64 12.41 -9.07
CA GLU A 360 -7.18 11.18 -8.44
C GLU A 360 -7.02 9.98 -9.36
N VAL A 361 -7.38 10.14 -10.65
CA VAL A 361 -7.27 9.03 -11.59
C VAL A 361 -5.81 8.66 -11.84
N LEU A 362 -4.93 9.65 -12.07
CA LEU A 362 -3.50 9.42 -12.24
C LEU A 362 -2.83 8.81 -10.99
N SER A 363 -3.30 9.14 -9.78
CA SER A 363 -2.80 8.55 -8.53
C SER A 363 -3.37 7.18 -8.18
N GLY A 364 -4.34 6.68 -8.97
CA GLY A 364 -5.00 5.38 -8.80
C GLY A 364 -6.12 5.37 -7.76
N LEU A 365 -6.66 6.54 -7.43
CA LEU A 365 -7.75 6.73 -6.47
C LEU A 365 -9.13 6.82 -7.13
N ALA A 366 -9.15 6.91 -8.46
CA ALA A 366 -10.37 6.98 -9.25
C ALA A 366 -10.23 6.14 -10.54
N PRO A 367 -11.34 5.66 -11.12
CA PRO A 367 -11.33 4.87 -12.35
C PRO A 367 -10.71 5.60 -13.55
N ILE A 368 -9.97 4.86 -14.41
CA ILE A 368 -9.34 5.44 -15.62
C ILE A 368 -10.35 6.16 -16.52
N ARG A 369 -11.58 5.66 -16.58
CA ARG A 369 -12.65 6.19 -17.44
C ARG A 369 -13.03 7.64 -17.12
N GLU A 370 -12.59 8.16 -15.98
CA GLU A 370 -12.82 9.54 -15.59
C GLU A 370 -11.69 10.49 -16.05
N LEU A 371 -10.65 9.99 -16.74
CA LEU A 371 -9.64 10.84 -17.36
C LEU A 371 -10.19 11.61 -18.56
N PRO A 372 -9.73 12.86 -18.77
CA PRO A 372 -9.92 13.54 -20.04
C PRO A 372 -9.37 12.70 -21.21
N GLY A 373 -10.22 12.47 -22.22
CA GLY A 373 -9.87 11.67 -23.40
C GLY A 373 -10.24 10.19 -23.32
N ALA A 374 -10.70 9.69 -22.17
CA ALA A 374 -11.28 8.36 -22.08
C ALA A 374 -12.64 8.31 -22.81
N ARG A 375 -12.84 7.28 -23.65
CA ARG A 375 -14.12 7.03 -24.33
C ARG A 375 -14.79 5.77 -23.77
N PRO A 376 -16.13 5.67 -23.78
CA PRO A 376 -16.84 4.49 -23.26
C PRO A 376 -16.43 3.18 -23.95
N ASP A 377 -16.13 3.22 -25.24
CA ASP A 377 -15.77 2.09 -26.10
C ASP A 377 -14.31 1.66 -25.99
N MET A 378 -13.46 2.40 -25.26
CA MET A 378 -12.05 2.05 -25.12
C MET A 378 -11.86 0.68 -24.44
N SER A 379 -10.94 -0.09 -24.99
CA SER A 379 -10.53 -1.39 -24.45
C SER A 379 -9.67 -1.24 -23.19
N VAL A 380 -9.39 -2.36 -22.51
CA VAL A 380 -8.57 -2.37 -21.28
C VAL A 380 -7.15 -1.88 -21.57
N SER A 381 -6.56 -2.33 -22.68
CA SER A 381 -5.23 -1.96 -23.13
C SER A 381 -5.14 -0.47 -23.48
N GLU A 382 -6.17 0.09 -24.13
CA GLU A 382 -6.26 1.52 -24.44
C GLU A 382 -6.38 2.38 -23.18
N LEU A 383 -7.21 1.99 -22.21
CA LEU A 383 -7.35 2.68 -20.92
C LEU A 383 -6.03 2.66 -20.14
N ARG A 384 -5.38 1.50 -20.06
CA ARG A 384 -4.07 1.37 -19.40
C ARG A 384 -3.01 2.24 -20.07
N ASP A 385 -3.01 2.29 -21.40
CA ASP A 385 -2.11 3.14 -22.17
C ASP A 385 -2.34 4.62 -21.91
N LEU A 386 -3.60 5.08 -22.00
CA LEU A 386 -4.00 6.46 -21.75
C LEU A 386 -3.46 6.96 -20.41
N ARG A 387 -3.71 6.21 -19.33
CA ARG A 387 -3.24 6.58 -17.99
C ARG A 387 -1.71 6.53 -17.87
N SER A 388 -1.08 5.48 -18.39
CA SER A 388 0.39 5.31 -18.31
C SER A 388 1.13 6.43 -19.06
N MET A 389 0.62 6.83 -20.23
CA MET A 389 1.22 7.87 -21.06
C MET A 389 0.96 9.27 -20.50
N ALA A 390 -0.22 9.52 -19.94
CA ALA A 390 -0.48 10.76 -19.20
C ALA A 390 0.48 10.90 -18.01
N LEU A 391 0.67 9.83 -17.22
CA LEU A 391 1.65 9.82 -16.12
C LEU A 391 3.08 10.09 -16.60
N LEU A 392 3.48 9.53 -17.74
CA LEU A 392 4.79 9.76 -18.34
C LEU A 392 4.99 11.24 -18.70
N GLN A 393 4.00 11.87 -19.34
CA GLN A 393 4.05 13.27 -19.72
C GLN A 393 4.07 14.23 -18.52
N GLU A 394 3.41 13.87 -17.42
CA GLU A 394 3.44 14.67 -16.20
C GLU A 394 4.80 14.55 -15.49
N LEU A 395 5.37 13.34 -15.38
CA LEU A 395 6.65 13.11 -14.69
C LEU A 395 7.87 13.52 -15.54
N PHE A 396 7.73 13.53 -16.86
CA PHE A 396 8.73 13.98 -17.83
C PHE A 396 8.17 15.12 -18.69
N THR A 397 7.65 16.15 -18.04
CA THR A 397 7.00 17.26 -18.72
C THR A 397 7.94 18.15 -19.54
N VAL A 398 7.46 18.57 -20.70
CA VAL A 398 8.08 19.60 -21.55
C VAL A 398 7.75 21.02 -21.08
N ASP A 399 6.71 21.18 -20.25
CA ASP A 399 6.26 22.47 -19.70
C ASP A 399 7.28 22.98 -18.65
N PRO A 400 7.89 24.17 -18.85
CA PRO A 400 8.86 24.74 -17.91
C PRO A 400 8.31 24.97 -16.49
N TYR A 401 7.05 25.35 -16.36
CA TYR A 401 6.42 25.64 -15.06
C TYR A 401 6.10 24.35 -14.30
N LYS A 402 5.45 23.37 -14.95
CA LYS A 402 5.27 22.04 -14.35
C LYS A 402 6.60 21.37 -14.02
N ARG A 403 7.65 21.58 -14.83
CA ARG A 403 9.00 21.09 -14.53
C ARG A 403 9.58 21.72 -13.27
N HIS A 404 9.38 23.02 -13.05
CA HIS A 404 9.80 23.70 -11.83
C HIS A 404 9.09 23.13 -10.59
N LEU A 405 7.76 22.95 -10.67
CA LEU A 405 6.96 22.38 -9.59
C LEU A 405 7.34 20.94 -9.26
N LEU A 406 7.57 20.09 -10.27
CA LEU A 406 8.01 18.72 -10.05
C LEU A 406 9.37 18.67 -9.33
N ARG A 407 10.31 19.52 -9.74
CA ARG A 407 11.61 19.62 -9.08
C ARG A 407 11.48 20.05 -7.62
N ARG A 408 10.54 20.95 -7.32
CA ARG A 408 10.22 21.33 -5.94
C ARG A 408 9.65 20.15 -5.15
N ALA A 409 8.71 19.40 -5.73
CA ALA A 409 8.10 18.24 -5.09
C ALA A 409 9.10 17.09 -4.82
N LEU A 410 10.06 16.88 -5.72
CA LEU A 410 11.07 15.81 -5.62
C LEU A 410 12.43 16.28 -5.07
N SER A 411 12.57 17.57 -4.74
CA SER A 411 13.83 18.20 -4.28
C SER A 411 15.01 18.02 -5.25
N GLU A 412 14.77 18.17 -6.54
CA GLU A 412 15.76 17.93 -7.60
C GLU A 412 16.61 19.16 -7.99
N GLY A 413 17.84 18.89 -8.44
CA GLY A 413 18.74 19.90 -9.01
C GLY A 413 18.20 20.57 -10.29
N PRO A 414 18.82 21.65 -10.78
CA PRO A 414 18.44 22.29 -12.05
C PRO A 414 18.55 21.33 -13.24
N PRO A 415 17.76 21.53 -14.33
CA PRO A 415 17.71 20.60 -15.46
C PRO A 415 19.08 20.30 -16.08
N SER A 416 19.98 21.29 -16.12
CA SER A 416 21.34 21.15 -16.62
C SER A 416 22.21 20.20 -15.79
N THR A 417 21.88 19.98 -14.52
CA THR A 417 22.62 19.13 -13.57
C THR A 417 21.85 17.89 -13.12
N LEU A 418 20.68 17.61 -13.71
CA LEU A 418 19.81 16.51 -13.28
C LEU A 418 20.54 15.15 -13.39
N LYS A 419 20.81 14.49 -12.28
CA LYS A 419 21.59 13.27 -12.21
C LYS A 419 20.81 12.07 -12.75
N ALA A 420 21.52 11.00 -13.11
CA ALA A 420 20.90 9.76 -13.56
C ALA A 420 19.97 9.18 -12.48
N ASP A 421 20.31 9.32 -11.21
CA ASP A 421 19.50 8.83 -10.10
C ASP A 421 18.15 9.55 -9.97
N GLU A 422 18.11 10.87 -10.21
CA GLU A 422 16.86 11.66 -10.22
C GLU A 422 15.96 11.21 -11.39
N ILE A 423 16.53 11.00 -12.58
CA ILE A 423 15.80 10.45 -13.73
C ILE A 423 15.26 9.04 -13.41
N ASN A 424 16.09 8.19 -12.79
CA ASN A 424 15.69 6.85 -12.37
C ASN A 424 14.61 6.88 -11.28
N GLN A 425 14.57 7.90 -10.43
CA GLN A 425 13.53 8.10 -9.43
C GLN A 425 12.20 8.48 -10.09
N ARG A 426 12.22 9.41 -11.05
CA ARG A 426 11.03 9.72 -11.87
C ARG A 426 10.52 8.50 -12.64
N ALA A 427 11.43 7.72 -13.23
CA ALA A 427 11.07 6.53 -14.00
C ALA A 427 10.49 5.42 -13.12
N ARG A 428 11.03 5.24 -11.90
CA ARG A 428 10.43 4.36 -10.88
C ARG A 428 9.05 4.84 -10.45
N THR A 429 8.91 6.15 -10.24
CA THR A 429 7.63 6.79 -9.88
C THR A 429 6.56 6.53 -10.94
N TRP A 430 6.91 6.74 -12.22
CA TRP A 430 6.06 6.44 -13.36
C TRP A 430 5.68 4.95 -13.37
N SER A 431 6.66 4.05 -13.29
CA SER A 431 6.42 2.60 -13.30
C SER A 431 5.52 2.12 -12.16
N ALA A 432 5.72 2.64 -10.95
CA ALA A 432 4.96 2.27 -9.77
C ALA A 432 3.52 2.79 -9.79
N LEU A 433 3.28 3.98 -10.37
CA LEU A 433 1.92 4.49 -10.57
C LEU A 433 1.22 3.78 -11.73
N THR A 434 1.92 3.47 -12.82
CA THR A 434 1.39 2.68 -13.93
C THR A 434 0.94 1.29 -13.48
N SER A 435 1.66 0.65 -12.56
CA SER A 435 1.27 -0.68 -12.06
C SER A 435 -0.05 -0.71 -11.29
N LEU A 436 -0.60 0.45 -10.88
CA LEU A 436 -1.95 0.54 -10.31
C LEU A 436 -3.04 0.24 -11.33
N SER A 437 -2.76 0.31 -12.64
CA SER A 437 -3.74 -0.05 -13.67
C SER A 437 -3.81 -1.56 -13.93
N TYR A 438 -3.07 -2.39 -13.18
CA TYR A 438 -2.88 -3.82 -13.44
C TYR A 438 -3.18 -4.66 -12.19
N PRO A 439 -3.48 -5.96 -12.35
CA PRO A 439 -3.89 -6.80 -11.23
C PRO A 439 -2.80 -6.99 -10.17
N LYS A 440 -1.52 -6.96 -10.57
CA LYS A 440 -0.38 -7.17 -9.67
C LYS A 440 0.68 -6.07 -9.89
N PRO A 441 1.20 -5.46 -8.81
CA PRO A 441 2.32 -4.55 -8.91
C PRO A 441 3.62 -5.29 -9.26
N TRP A 442 4.44 -4.70 -10.12
CA TRP A 442 5.81 -5.13 -10.39
C TRP A 442 6.84 -4.24 -9.69
N ASN A 443 8.11 -4.65 -9.71
CA ASN A 443 9.20 -3.85 -9.16
C ASN A 443 9.37 -2.53 -9.97
N PRO A 444 9.34 -1.34 -9.36
CA PRO A 444 9.38 -0.06 -10.07
C PRO A 444 10.64 0.16 -10.91
N ARG A 445 11.71 -0.59 -10.65
CA ARG A 445 12.92 -0.58 -11.46
C ARG A 445 12.68 -1.00 -12.91
N ILE A 446 11.55 -1.64 -13.23
CA ILE A 446 11.12 -1.89 -14.62
C ILE A 446 11.15 -0.60 -15.46
N GLY A 447 10.79 0.54 -14.86
CA GLY A 447 10.78 1.84 -15.55
C GLY A 447 12.17 2.43 -15.84
N GLN A 448 13.26 1.91 -15.27
CA GLN A 448 14.62 2.48 -15.40
C GLN A 448 15.26 2.21 -16.77
N MET A 449 14.65 2.79 -17.80
CA MET A 449 15.00 2.57 -19.20
C MET A 449 15.50 3.85 -19.87
N PHE A 450 15.38 4.98 -19.18
CA PHE A 450 15.71 6.28 -19.72
C PHE A 450 17.20 6.62 -19.57
N SER A 451 17.73 7.29 -20.60
CA SER A 451 19.05 7.91 -20.57
C SER A 451 18.93 9.39 -20.19
N LEU A 452 20.06 10.09 -20.03
CA LEU A 452 20.09 11.52 -19.72
C LEU A 452 19.38 12.41 -20.78
N LYS A 453 19.01 11.88 -21.95
CA LYS A 453 18.30 12.63 -22.99
C LYS A 453 16.89 13.08 -22.57
N VAL A 454 16.24 12.42 -21.62
CA VAL A 454 14.86 12.76 -21.20
C VAL A 454 14.80 13.95 -20.24
N ARG A 455 15.94 14.60 -19.93
CA ARG A 455 16.01 15.79 -19.06
C ARG A 455 15.16 16.95 -19.56
N GLU A 456 14.97 17.06 -20.88
CA GLU A 456 14.16 18.10 -21.52
C GLU A 456 12.66 17.76 -21.54
N GLY A 457 12.30 16.56 -21.09
CA GLY A 457 10.94 16.03 -21.13
C GLY A 457 10.75 14.98 -22.23
N VAL A 458 9.57 14.38 -22.25
CA VAL A 458 9.13 13.40 -23.24
C VAL A 458 7.95 13.98 -24.00
N ALA A 459 8.09 14.09 -25.32
CA ALA A 459 7.02 14.42 -26.23
C ALA A 459 6.53 13.15 -26.93
N LEU A 460 5.26 12.79 -26.71
CA LEU A 460 4.61 11.68 -27.39
C LEU A 460 4.03 12.16 -28.74
N SER A 461 3.82 11.24 -29.69
CA SER A 461 3.26 11.61 -31.01
C SER A 461 1.80 12.03 -30.97
N GLY A 462 1.08 11.72 -29.89
CA GLY A 462 -0.37 11.96 -29.76
C GLY A 462 -1.24 10.96 -30.55
N ARG A 463 -0.63 9.96 -31.18
CA ARG A 463 -1.35 8.89 -31.89
C ARG A 463 -2.06 7.96 -30.91
N ALA A 464 -3.23 7.47 -31.30
CA ALA A 464 -3.95 6.46 -30.53
C ALA A 464 -3.16 5.14 -30.48
N LEU A 465 -3.39 4.33 -29.44
CA LEU A 465 -2.70 3.05 -29.30
C LEU A 465 -2.98 2.12 -30.48
N SER A 466 -4.22 2.07 -30.95
CA SER A 466 -4.64 1.31 -32.13
C SER A 466 -3.80 1.66 -33.36
N ASP A 467 -3.55 2.95 -33.58
CA ASP A 467 -2.81 3.45 -34.74
C ASP A 467 -1.34 3.11 -34.64
N LEU A 468 -0.75 3.27 -33.45
CA LEU A 468 0.62 2.87 -33.18
C LEU A 468 0.83 1.38 -33.44
N LEU A 469 -0.06 0.52 -32.92
CA LEU A 469 0.02 -0.93 -33.13
C LEU A 469 -0.22 -1.32 -34.59
N ALA A 470 -1.09 -0.61 -35.32
CA ALA A 470 -1.36 -0.88 -36.72
C ALA A 470 -0.18 -0.53 -37.63
N SER A 471 0.51 0.59 -37.39
CA SER A 471 1.56 1.09 -38.28
C SER A 471 2.99 0.64 -37.92
N ALA A 472 3.23 0.13 -36.69
CA ALA A 472 4.57 -0.17 -36.17
C ALA A 472 5.41 -1.16 -37.01
N ASP A 473 4.78 -2.00 -37.83
CA ASP A 473 5.51 -2.89 -38.76
C ASP A 473 6.28 -2.12 -39.84
N THR A 474 5.83 -0.91 -40.17
CA THR A 474 6.31 -0.09 -41.29
C THR A 474 6.77 1.31 -40.90
N ASP A 475 6.32 1.83 -39.75
CA ASP A 475 6.65 3.15 -39.24
C ASP A 475 7.63 3.05 -38.06
N ASP A 476 8.87 3.49 -38.29
CA ASP A 476 9.96 3.47 -37.29
C ASP A 476 9.63 4.29 -36.05
N SER A 477 8.95 5.43 -36.22
CA SER A 477 8.56 6.28 -35.11
C SER A 477 7.49 5.61 -34.25
N ALA A 478 6.49 4.97 -34.87
CA ALA A 478 5.46 4.23 -34.13
C ALA A 478 6.07 3.06 -33.35
N PHE A 479 6.95 2.29 -33.99
CA PHE A 479 7.65 1.18 -33.36
C PHE A 479 8.52 1.61 -32.18
N GLU A 480 9.34 2.65 -32.36
CA GLU A 480 10.21 3.14 -31.29
C GLU A 480 9.43 3.73 -30.12
N GLU A 481 8.30 4.39 -30.36
CA GLU A 481 7.44 4.92 -29.29
C GLU A 481 6.82 3.77 -28.46
N LEU A 482 6.35 2.70 -29.11
CA LEU A 482 5.85 1.51 -28.43
C LEU A 482 6.93 0.84 -27.58
N VAL A 483 8.11 0.58 -28.16
CA VAL A 483 9.19 -0.12 -27.47
C VAL A 483 9.78 0.72 -26.33
N SER A 484 9.89 2.04 -26.51
CA SER A 484 10.52 2.93 -25.52
C SER A 484 9.65 3.19 -24.30
N TYR A 485 8.32 3.22 -24.45
CA TYR A 485 7.42 3.68 -23.40
C TYR A 485 6.40 2.64 -22.91
N ARG A 486 6.08 1.59 -23.70
CA ARG A 486 5.02 0.62 -23.35
C ARG A 486 5.56 -0.78 -23.08
N ALA A 487 6.48 -1.25 -23.92
CA ALA A 487 6.91 -2.65 -23.95
C ALA A 487 7.34 -3.20 -22.59
N ALA A 488 8.13 -2.46 -21.80
CA ALA A 488 8.60 -2.99 -20.52
C ALA A 488 7.49 -3.19 -19.49
N HIS A 489 6.54 -2.25 -19.38
CA HIS A 489 5.41 -2.42 -18.47
C HIS A 489 4.51 -3.57 -18.90
N TRP A 490 4.28 -3.71 -20.21
CA TRP A 490 3.45 -4.79 -20.75
C TRP A 490 4.10 -6.16 -20.61
N LEU A 491 5.42 -6.26 -20.78
CA LEU A 491 6.13 -7.51 -20.52
C LEU A 491 6.14 -7.84 -19.02
N ALA A 492 6.31 -6.84 -18.15
CA ALA A 492 6.31 -7.02 -16.71
C ALA A 492 4.93 -7.42 -16.17
N SER A 493 3.83 -6.91 -16.74
CA SER A 493 2.47 -7.25 -16.29
C SER A 493 2.11 -8.72 -16.47
N PHE A 494 2.82 -9.43 -17.35
CA PHE A 494 2.63 -10.86 -17.59
C PHE A 494 3.81 -11.72 -17.08
N ASP A 495 4.66 -11.18 -16.21
CA ASP A 495 5.84 -11.84 -15.64
C ASP A 495 6.87 -12.32 -16.70
N LEU A 496 6.89 -11.68 -17.88
CA LEU A 496 7.80 -12.04 -18.98
C LEU A 496 9.20 -11.46 -18.78
N ILE A 497 9.31 -10.37 -18.00
CA ILE A 497 10.57 -9.77 -17.57
C ILE A 497 10.53 -9.43 -16.09
N GLU A 498 11.69 -9.43 -15.45
CA GLU A 498 11.87 -8.97 -14.08
C GLU A 498 12.88 -7.82 -14.02
N ALA A 499 12.75 -6.98 -13.00
CA ALA A 499 13.74 -5.93 -12.78
C ALA A 499 15.05 -6.51 -12.23
N ASP A 500 16.17 -5.91 -12.65
CA ASP A 500 17.50 -6.35 -12.19
C ASP A 500 17.68 -6.12 -10.67
N ARG A 501 17.91 -7.21 -9.94
CA ARG A 501 18.06 -7.24 -8.47
C ARG A 501 19.51 -7.16 -7.98
N GLY A 502 20.51 -7.04 -8.86
CA GLY A 502 21.90 -6.75 -8.44
C GLY A 502 22.64 -7.83 -7.64
N SER A 503 22.08 -9.04 -7.48
CA SER A 503 22.79 -10.20 -6.90
C SER A 503 23.32 -11.15 -8.00
N LEU A 504 24.45 -11.82 -7.79
CA LEU A 504 25.29 -12.43 -8.84
C LEU A 504 24.89 -13.84 -9.31
N ASP A 505 23.93 -14.51 -8.68
CA ASP A 505 23.63 -15.91 -9.02
C ASP A 505 22.56 -16.06 -10.13
N GLY A 506 22.90 -16.83 -11.17
CA GLY A 506 22.02 -17.14 -12.29
C GLY A 506 20.81 -17.98 -11.87
N GLN A 507 19.66 -17.73 -12.48
CA GLN A 507 18.43 -18.52 -12.25
C GLN A 507 18.44 -19.75 -13.16
N GLU A 508 18.14 -20.93 -12.60
CA GLU A 508 17.85 -22.14 -13.37
C GLU A 508 16.36 -22.14 -13.77
N ALA A 509 16.07 -22.42 -15.03
CA ALA A 509 14.70 -22.55 -15.54
C ALA A 509 14.55 -23.89 -16.26
N ILE A 510 13.39 -24.53 -16.10
CA ILE A 510 13.06 -25.80 -16.76
C ILE A 510 12.32 -25.47 -18.07
N THR A 511 12.80 -26.00 -19.19
CA THR A 511 12.18 -25.86 -20.52
C THR A 511 10.91 -26.70 -20.64
N ASP A 512 10.11 -26.45 -21.69
CA ASP A 512 8.94 -27.30 -22.04
C ASP A 512 9.35 -28.77 -22.31
N SER A 513 10.62 -29.02 -22.64
CA SER A 513 11.22 -30.35 -22.83
C SER A 513 11.77 -30.97 -21.55
N GLY A 514 11.66 -30.30 -20.40
CA GLY A 514 12.15 -30.80 -19.11
C GLY A 514 13.65 -30.57 -18.86
N GLU A 515 14.37 -29.90 -19.76
CA GLU A 515 15.79 -29.59 -19.60
C GLU A 515 16.00 -28.36 -18.71
N HIS A 516 16.96 -28.47 -17.78
CA HIS A 516 17.44 -27.35 -16.97
C HIS A 516 18.32 -26.44 -17.82
N VAL A 517 17.83 -25.24 -18.13
CA VAL A 517 18.56 -24.22 -18.86
C VAL A 517 18.96 -23.10 -17.91
N ARG A 518 20.24 -22.74 -17.94
CA ARG A 518 20.78 -21.61 -17.18
C ARG A 518 20.34 -20.31 -17.83
N ARG A 519 19.45 -19.55 -17.17
CA ARG A 519 18.93 -18.29 -17.69
C ARG A 519 19.98 -17.20 -17.58
N ALA A 520 20.43 -16.66 -18.73
CA ALA A 520 21.29 -15.48 -18.74
C ALA A 520 20.49 -14.26 -18.25
N ARG A 521 20.86 -13.68 -17.10
CA ARG A 521 20.20 -12.48 -16.56
C ARG A 521 20.27 -11.32 -17.55
N ARG A 522 19.16 -10.60 -17.70
CA ARG A 522 19.03 -9.44 -18.58
C ARG A 522 18.48 -8.26 -17.82
N SER A 523 19.12 -7.11 -18.01
CA SER A 523 18.49 -5.83 -17.68
C SER A 523 17.31 -5.60 -18.64
N VAL A 524 16.33 -4.81 -18.19
CA VAL A 524 15.20 -4.39 -19.02
C VAL A 524 15.68 -3.74 -20.32
N LEU A 525 16.75 -2.93 -20.25
CA LEU A 525 17.40 -2.33 -21.42
C LEU A 525 17.86 -3.38 -22.44
N ASN A 526 18.44 -4.50 -22.00
CA ASN A 526 18.86 -5.56 -22.92
C ASN A 526 17.67 -6.19 -23.63
N VAL A 527 16.55 -6.41 -22.93
CA VAL A 527 15.33 -6.94 -23.53
C VAL A 527 14.78 -5.97 -24.57
N LEU A 528 14.69 -4.68 -24.24
CA LEU A 528 14.21 -3.66 -25.18
C LEU A 528 15.15 -3.48 -26.38
N GLN A 529 16.46 -3.66 -26.22
CA GLN A 529 17.40 -3.65 -27.34
C GLN A 529 17.22 -4.89 -28.23
N ALA A 530 16.94 -6.06 -27.65
CA ALA A 530 16.68 -7.28 -28.41
C ALA A 530 15.37 -7.19 -29.21
N LEU A 531 14.33 -6.55 -28.67
CA LEU A 531 13.09 -6.26 -29.42
C LEU A 531 13.33 -5.35 -30.63
N ARG A 532 14.29 -4.42 -30.54
CA ARG A 532 14.66 -3.50 -31.63
C ARG A 532 15.44 -4.16 -32.76
N HIS A 533 15.68 -5.47 -32.70
CA HIS A 533 16.41 -6.13 -33.78
C HIS A 533 15.58 -6.15 -35.07
N GLU A 534 16.09 -5.47 -36.10
CA GLU A 534 15.40 -5.20 -37.36
C GLU A 534 14.80 -6.47 -38.01
N LYS A 535 15.57 -7.57 -38.02
CA LYS A 535 15.11 -8.84 -38.63
C LYS A 535 13.95 -9.50 -37.88
N LYS A 536 13.67 -9.08 -36.64
CA LYS A 536 12.59 -9.59 -35.80
C LYS A 536 11.48 -8.56 -35.55
N ARG A 537 11.47 -7.44 -36.28
CA ARG A 537 10.49 -6.36 -36.08
C ARG A 537 9.04 -6.85 -36.12
N LYS A 538 8.64 -7.62 -37.14
CA LYS A 538 7.28 -8.16 -37.26
C LYS A 538 6.90 -9.06 -36.08
N GLN A 539 7.84 -9.87 -35.60
CA GLN A 539 7.65 -10.70 -34.41
C GLN A 539 7.49 -9.84 -33.15
N ALA A 540 8.33 -8.81 -32.98
CA ALA A 540 8.25 -7.89 -31.84
C ALA A 540 6.93 -7.10 -31.82
N VAL A 541 6.48 -6.58 -32.96
CA VAL A 541 5.16 -5.93 -33.09
C VAL A 541 4.04 -6.91 -32.80
N GLY A 542 4.12 -8.15 -33.31
CA GLY A 542 3.15 -9.19 -33.01
C GLY A 542 3.10 -9.54 -31.51
N VAL A 543 4.24 -9.56 -30.81
CA VAL A 543 4.28 -9.69 -29.34
C VAL A 543 3.52 -8.56 -28.67
N LEU A 544 3.76 -7.30 -29.07
CA LEU A 544 3.06 -6.16 -28.48
C LEU A 544 1.54 -6.19 -28.74
N ARG A 545 1.12 -6.57 -29.95
CA ARG A 545 -0.30 -6.77 -30.28
C ARG A 545 -0.94 -7.87 -29.44
N GLU A 546 -0.24 -8.98 -29.25
CA GLU A 546 -0.71 -10.11 -28.45
C GLU A 546 -0.81 -9.76 -26.96
N LEU A 547 0.12 -8.96 -26.43
CA LEU A 547 0.04 -8.46 -25.05
C LEU A 547 -1.17 -7.54 -24.87
N ALA A 548 -1.43 -6.64 -25.82
CA ALA A 548 -2.62 -5.78 -25.79
C ALA A 548 -3.92 -6.60 -25.83
N ALA A 549 -4.01 -7.56 -26.77
CA ALA A 549 -5.15 -8.47 -26.87
C ALA A 549 -5.36 -9.31 -25.60
N ALA A 550 -4.28 -9.79 -24.98
CA ALA A 550 -4.33 -10.53 -23.73
C ALA A 550 -4.90 -9.69 -22.56
N MET A 551 -4.58 -8.40 -22.49
CA MET A 551 -5.17 -7.47 -21.52
C MET A 551 -6.68 -7.29 -21.78
N ASP A 552 -7.05 -7.10 -23.05
CA ASP A 552 -8.45 -6.89 -23.46
C ASP A 552 -9.33 -8.13 -23.23
N GLU A 553 -8.73 -9.32 -23.33
CA GLU A 553 -9.35 -10.61 -23.03
C GLU A 553 -9.24 -10.99 -21.53
N GLY A 554 -9.18 -10.00 -20.64
CA GLY A 554 -9.23 -10.23 -19.18
C GLY A 554 -7.93 -10.74 -18.58
N ASP A 555 -6.79 -10.19 -19.01
CA ASP A 555 -5.45 -10.52 -18.51
C ASP A 555 -5.08 -12.01 -18.64
N ARG A 556 -5.57 -12.67 -19.69
CA ARG A 556 -5.19 -14.06 -20.01
C ARG A 556 -3.69 -14.17 -20.26
N ARG A 557 -3.12 -15.37 -20.13
CA ARG A 557 -1.72 -15.58 -20.53
C ARG A 557 -1.53 -15.28 -22.03
N PRO A 558 -0.53 -14.48 -22.41
CA PRO A 558 -0.26 -14.16 -23.81
C PRO A 558 0.27 -15.39 -24.54
N ARG A 559 0.00 -15.48 -25.84
CA ARG A 559 0.39 -16.61 -26.71
C ARG A 559 1.74 -16.33 -27.38
N ARG A 560 2.51 -17.36 -27.74
CA ARG A 560 3.74 -17.19 -28.53
C ARG A 560 3.44 -16.55 -29.87
N VAL A 561 4.42 -15.88 -30.45
CA VAL A 561 4.26 -15.19 -31.74
C VAL A 561 5.30 -15.65 -32.75
N ARG A 562 4.85 -16.01 -33.95
CA ARG A 562 5.73 -16.42 -35.06
C ARG A 562 6.56 -15.26 -35.58
N LEU A 563 7.61 -15.55 -36.35
CA LEU A 563 8.39 -14.54 -37.09
C LEU A 563 7.52 -13.63 -37.98
N SER A 564 6.37 -14.11 -38.43
CA SER A 564 5.39 -13.33 -39.20
C SER A 564 4.61 -12.30 -38.38
N GLY A 565 4.69 -12.34 -37.04
CA GLY A 565 3.88 -11.52 -36.14
C GLY A 565 2.51 -12.11 -35.77
N VAL A 566 2.21 -13.34 -36.20
CA VAL A 566 0.93 -14.01 -35.93
C VAL A 566 1.02 -14.83 -34.62
N PRO A 567 0.04 -14.73 -33.71
CA PRO A 567 0.02 -15.51 -32.48
C PRO A 567 -0.20 -17.01 -32.75
N GLU A 568 0.40 -17.86 -31.92
CA GLU A 568 0.32 -19.32 -32.00
C GLU A 568 -0.73 -19.84 -31.01
N PRO A 569 -1.87 -20.39 -31.49
CA PRO A 569 -2.87 -20.97 -30.62
C PRO A 569 -2.31 -22.10 -29.74
N GLY A 570 -2.70 -22.13 -28.47
CA GLY A 570 -2.35 -23.20 -27.53
C GLY A 570 -0.91 -23.20 -27.01
N ARG A 571 -0.07 -22.22 -27.37
CA ARG A 571 1.28 -22.09 -26.83
C ARG A 571 1.44 -20.80 -26.04
N GLU A 572 1.67 -20.93 -24.74
CA GLU A 572 1.87 -19.77 -23.87
C GLU A 572 3.24 -19.12 -24.07
N MET A 573 3.25 -17.80 -24.07
CA MET A 573 4.44 -16.98 -24.03
C MET A 573 5.01 -17.01 -22.62
N THR A 574 6.25 -17.46 -22.48
CA THR A 574 6.97 -17.51 -21.21
C THR A 574 8.18 -16.59 -21.24
N ALA A 575 8.70 -16.22 -20.06
CA ALA A 575 9.93 -15.45 -19.95
C ALA A 575 11.12 -16.15 -20.64
N LEU A 576 11.19 -17.47 -20.55
CA LEU A 576 12.19 -18.28 -21.23
C LEU A 576 12.06 -18.19 -22.76
N TRP A 577 10.83 -18.24 -23.29
CA TRP A 577 10.60 -18.07 -24.72
C TRP A 577 11.05 -16.71 -25.22
N ILE A 578 10.76 -15.62 -24.48
CA ILE A 578 11.24 -14.27 -24.81
C ILE A 578 12.77 -14.24 -24.86
N ASP A 579 13.45 -14.87 -23.91
CA ASP A 579 14.91 -14.87 -23.83
C ASP A 579 15.56 -15.63 -25.00
N LEU A 580 14.93 -16.70 -25.47
CA LEU A 580 15.35 -17.50 -26.63
C LEU A 580 15.07 -16.77 -27.96
N GLU A 581 13.87 -16.21 -28.12
CA GLU A 581 13.48 -15.56 -29.38
C GLU A 581 14.13 -14.19 -29.55
N PHE A 582 14.41 -13.46 -28.47
CA PHE A 582 15.06 -12.16 -28.57
C PHE A 582 16.42 -12.22 -27.88
N PRO A 583 17.45 -12.90 -28.43
CA PRO A 583 18.76 -13.10 -27.80
C PRO A 583 19.52 -11.78 -27.54
N LYS A 584 20.36 -11.73 -26.50
CA LYS A 584 21.17 -10.56 -26.09
C LYS A 584 22.23 -10.18 -27.14
N GLU A 585 22.51 -11.06 -28.11
CA GLU A 585 23.68 -10.99 -28.99
C GLU A 585 23.47 -10.38 -30.37
N THR A 586 22.30 -9.86 -30.71
CA THR A 586 22.11 -9.21 -32.02
C THR A 586 22.55 -7.74 -32.06
N GLY A 587 23.64 -7.42 -31.36
CA GLY A 587 24.20 -6.08 -31.21
C GLY A 587 25.64 -5.96 -31.71
N THR A 588 26.03 -6.65 -32.78
CA THR A 588 27.18 -6.19 -33.56
C THR A 588 26.77 -4.89 -34.24
N ARG A 589 27.19 -3.75 -33.69
CA ARG A 589 27.17 -2.46 -34.40
C ARG A 589 27.66 -2.69 -35.84
N PRO A 590 26.97 -2.18 -36.88
CA PRO A 590 27.62 -2.01 -38.16
C PRO A 590 28.86 -1.17 -37.92
N ARG A 591 30.02 -1.71 -38.26
CA ARG A 591 31.29 -0.98 -38.29
C ARG A 591 31.03 0.22 -39.20
N LYS A 592 31.03 1.43 -38.63
CA LYS A 592 30.97 2.68 -39.39
C LYS A 592 32.06 2.55 -40.46
N ALA A 593 31.66 2.42 -41.73
CA ALA A 593 32.59 2.45 -42.84
C ALA A 593 33.43 3.72 -42.66
N ALA A 594 34.75 3.55 -42.62
CA ALA A 594 35.68 4.66 -42.51
C ALA A 594 35.37 5.64 -43.65
N ALA A 595 34.80 6.80 -43.32
CA ALA A 595 34.72 7.89 -44.25
C ALA A 595 36.17 8.30 -44.56
N LEU A 596 36.52 8.21 -45.85
CA LEU A 596 37.76 8.75 -46.41
C LEU A 596 37.95 10.22 -45.96
N PRO A 597 39.19 10.65 -45.67
CA PRO A 597 39.46 12.02 -45.23
C PRO A 597 39.23 12.99 -46.39
N ALA A 598 38.27 13.91 -46.24
CA ALA A 598 38.13 15.07 -47.11
C ALA A 598 39.27 16.08 -46.86
N PRO A 599 39.68 16.87 -47.88
CA PRO A 599 40.95 17.59 -47.86
C PRO A 599 40.93 18.81 -46.94
N ARG A 600 42.08 19.06 -46.32
CA ARG A 600 42.37 20.25 -45.52
C ARG A 600 42.31 21.51 -46.40
N VAL A 601 41.52 22.48 -45.98
CA VAL A 601 41.69 23.88 -46.38
C VAL A 601 41.95 24.69 -45.10
N SER A 602 43.16 25.22 -44.98
CA SER A 602 43.57 26.18 -43.95
C SER A 602 43.04 27.58 -44.28
N ALA A 603 42.46 28.28 -43.31
CA ALA A 603 42.57 29.74 -43.17
C ALA A 603 42.17 30.24 -41.76
N ALA A 604 43.21 30.63 -41.00
CA ALA A 604 43.40 31.77 -40.07
C ALA A 604 42.36 32.23 -38.99
N PRO A 605 42.83 32.84 -37.88
CA PRO A 605 42.11 32.91 -36.60
C PRO A 605 41.37 34.24 -36.36
N ALA A 606 40.24 34.20 -35.65
CA ALA A 606 39.54 35.40 -35.18
C ALA A 606 39.69 35.59 -33.65
N ARG A 607 40.09 36.83 -33.31
CA ARG A 607 40.39 37.40 -31.98
C ARG A 607 39.28 37.21 -30.94
N ARG A 608 39.68 36.88 -29.71
CA ARG A 608 38.88 37.10 -28.48
C ARG A 608 38.98 38.57 -28.07
N LEU A 609 37.84 39.22 -27.87
CA LEU A 609 37.73 40.49 -27.16
C LEU A 609 37.04 40.23 -25.81
N ALA A 610 37.67 40.72 -24.74
CA ALA A 610 37.20 40.66 -23.36
C ALA A 610 36.07 41.67 -23.12
N PRO A 611 35.12 41.40 -22.20
CA PRO A 611 34.16 42.39 -21.75
C PRO A 611 34.76 43.31 -20.68
N ALA A 612 34.44 44.61 -20.81
CA ALA A 612 34.90 45.71 -19.97
C ALA A 612 34.08 45.84 -18.66
N GLN A 613 34.78 46.27 -17.60
CA GLN A 613 34.22 46.75 -16.34
C GLN A 613 33.48 48.10 -16.51
N PRO A 614 32.61 48.43 -15.55
CA PRO A 614 32.65 49.75 -14.92
C PRO A 614 32.72 49.68 -13.39
N ALA A 615 33.38 50.69 -12.80
CA ALA A 615 33.44 51.01 -11.37
C ALA A 615 32.88 52.45 -11.17
N PRO A 616 32.95 53.07 -9.97
CA PRO A 616 32.25 52.75 -8.71
C PRO A 616 31.53 54.00 -8.11
N MET A 617 30.60 53.84 -7.15
CA MET A 617 30.27 54.87 -6.15
C MET A 617 29.78 54.23 -4.83
N THR A 618 30.61 54.37 -3.78
CA THR A 618 30.34 54.90 -2.41
C THR A 618 28.94 54.68 -1.80
N SER A 619 28.70 54.40 -0.52
CA SER A 619 29.45 54.26 0.75
C SER A 619 28.35 54.11 1.82
N GLY A 620 28.50 53.22 2.81
CA GLY A 620 27.55 53.20 3.94
C GLY A 620 27.52 51.89 4.73
N ASP A 621 28.58 51.64 5.48
CA ASP A 621 28.53 50.83 6.72
C ASP A 621 28.14 51.78 7.87
N PRO A 622 27.52 51.32 9.00
CA PRO A 622 28.26 50.40 9.89
C PRO A 622 27.46 49.38 10.73
N ALA A 623 28.22 48.32 11.07
CA ALA A 623 28.46 47.78 12.42
C ALA A 623 27.65 46.58 12.98
N ALA A 624 28.48 45.56 13.28
CA ALA A 624 28.50 44.71 14.48
C ALA A 624 27.41 43.60 14.58
N SER A 625 27.70 42.34 14.93
CA SER A 625 28.87 41.74 15.59
C SER A 625 28.83 40.21 15.45
N ALA A 626 30.02 39.60 15.33
CA ALA A 626 30.56 38.43 16.05
C ALA A 626 29.61 37.26 16.44
N GLY A 627 29.95 35.98 16.28
CA GLY A 627 31.24 35.38 15.94
C GLY A 627 31.20 33.85 16.06
N THR A 628 32.34 33.24 15.72
CA THR A 628 32.80 31.85 15.97
C THR A 628 32.02 30.71 15.28
N GLY A 629 32.57 29.84 14.43
CA GLY A 629 33.96 29.45 14.20
C GLY A 629 34.17 28.00 14.62
N ALA A 630 34.15 27.05 13.68
CA ALA A 630 34.84 25.76 13.80
C ALA A 630 34.98 25.13 12.41
N ALA A 631 36.23 24.89 12.01
CA ALA A 631 36.63 24.34 10.74
C ALA A 631 37.05 22.86 10.90
N SER A 632 36.73 22.09 9.86
CA SER A 632 37.55 21.00 9.28
C SER A 632 37.80 19.73 10.11
N ARG A 633 37.42 18.56 9.55
CA ARG A 633 38.33 17.61 8.87
C ARG A 633 37.65 16.26 8.61
N THR A 634 37.62 15.89 7.33
CA THR A 634 37.45 14.54 6.81
C THR A 634 38.74 13.73 6.98
N PRO A 635 38.65 12.40 7.10
CA PRO A 635 39.59 11.55 6.36
C PRO A 635 38.91 10.37 5.64
N ALA A 636 39.46 10.08 4.45
CA ALA A 636 39.19 8.90 3.62
C ALA A 636 40.21 7.77 3.96
N PRO A 637 40.04 6.54 3.43
CA PRO A 637 40.40 5.27 4.10
C PRO A 637 41.77 4.70 3.68
N PRO A 638 42.22 3.60 4.33
CA PRO A 638 43.27 2.75 3.77
C PRO A 638 42.81 1.31 3.46
N GLY A 639 43.24 0.81 2.30
CA GLY A 639 44.09 -0.39 2.20
C GLY A 639 43.43 -1.78 2.16
N ALA A 640 43.62 -2.48 1.02
CA ALA A 640 43.31 -3.88 0.80
C ALA A 640 44.56 -4.79 0.87
N LEU A 641 44.30 -6.12 0.97
CA LEU A 641 45.11 -7.34 0.69
C LEU A 641 45.72 -8.08 1.91
N PRO A 642 46.03 -9.41 1.83
CA PRO A 642 45.61 -10.46 0.88
C PRO A 642 45.12 -11.78 1.55
N ALA A 643 44.74 -12.73 0.70
CA ALA A 643 44.30 -14.10 0.96
C ALA A 643 45.33 -15.03 1.62
N GLN A 644 44.84 -16.00 2.42
CA GLN A 644 45.49 -17.29 2.64
C GLN A 644 44.44 -18.40 2.71
N GLY A 645 44.67 -19.46 1.93
CA GLY A 645 43.87 -20.67 1.91
C GLY A 645 44.30 -21.67 2.98
N VAL A 646 43.37 -22.52 3.38
CA VAL A 646 43.67 -23.79 4.06
C VAL A 646 42.82 -24.88 3.39
N GLN A 647 43.50 -25.95 3.01
CA GLN A 647 43.00 -27.13 2.31
C GLN A 647 42.82 -28.29 3.30
N LEU A 648 41.73 -29.05 3.10
CA LEU A 648 41.55 -30.51 3.32
C LEU A 648 41.37 -31.02 4.77
N PRO A 649 40.70 -32.20 5.00
CA PRO A 649 40.50 -33.29 4.04
C PRO A 649 39.08 -33.93 3.95
N ASN A 650 38.87 -34.61 2.81
CA ASN A 650 37.91 -35.70 2.62
C ASN A 650 38.10 -36.83 3.65
N PRO A 651 37.04 -37.60 3.89
CA PRO A 651 37.16 -39.02 3.57
C PRO A 651 35.95 -39.56 2.79
N ALA A 652 36.26 -40.34 1.76
CA ALA A 652 35.36 -41.34 1.19
C ALA A 652 35.33 -42.58 2.11
N GLY A 653 34.16 -43.23 2.22
CA GLY A 653 34.03 -44.47 2.98
C GLY A 653 32.61 -45.00 3.14
N SER A 654 32.09 -45.57 2.04
CA SER A 654 31.04 -46.60 1.93
C SER A 654 30.61 -47.33 3.22
N ILE A 655 29.29 -47.39 3.51
CA ILE A 655 28.59 -48.64 3.86
C ILE A 655 27.17 -48.62 3.26
N ALA A 656 26.85 -49.73 2.61
CA ALA A 656 25.58 -50.09 1.99
C ALA A 656 24.50 -50.47 3.03
N ALA A 657 23.23 -50.39 2.62
CA ALA A 657 22.19 -51.42 2.76
C ALA A 657 20.79 -50.81 2.94
N GLY A 658 19.91 -51.17 2.00
CA GLY A 658 18.52 -51.53 2.24
C GLY A 658 17.58 -50.46 2.79
N HIS A 659 16.55 -50.12 2.01
CA HIS A 659 15.14 -50.44 2.30
C HIS A 659 14.26 -49.68 1.29
N THR A 660 13.79 -50.39 0.27
CA THR A 660 12.53 -50.08 -0.40
C THR A 660 11.38 -50.31 0.59
N PRO A 661 10.41 -49.39 0.67
CA PRO A 661 9.08 -49.67 0.14
C PRO A 661 8.51 -48.42 -0.56
N GLY A 662 7.57 -48.48 -1.49
CA GLY A 662 6.66 -49.54 -1.86
C GLY A 662 5.51 -48.83 -2.56
N THR A 663 5.30 -49.20 -3.82
CA THR A 663 4.17 -48.81 -4.64
C THR A 663 2.87 -49.25 -3.97
N VAL A 664 1.93 -48.32 -3.79
CA VAL A 664 0.49 -48.59 -3.58
C VAL A 664 -0.19 -47.62 -4.54
N GLY A 665 -0.91 -48.05 -5.58
CA GLY A 665 -1.82 -49.18 -5.63
C GLY A 665 -3.19 -48.57 -5.93
N SER A 666 -3.42 -48.23 -7.20
CA SER A 666 -4.70 -47.79 -7.74
C SER A 666 -5.62 -49.00 -7.80
N GLU A 667 -6.54 -49.13 -6.85
CA GLU A 667 -7.67 -50.06 -6.96
C GLU A 667 -8.96 -49.29 -7.19
N ALA A 668 -9.46 -49.40 -8.42
CA ALA A 668 -10.85 -49.17 -8.76
C ALA A 668 -11.68 -50.30 -8.13
N SER A 669 -12.61 -49.95 -7.25
CA SER A 669 -13.72 -50.82 -6.87
C SER A 669 -15.03 -50.13 -7.25
N GLY A 670 -15.74 -50.74 -8.19
CA GLY A 670 -17.13 -50.42 -8.46
C GLY A 670 -18.01 -50.91 -7.32
N THR A 671 -18.96 -50.07 -6.91
CA THR A 671 -20.06 -50.47 -6.06
C THR A 671 -21.33 -49.78 -6.55
N LEU A 672 -22.38 -50.60 -6.67
CA LEU A 672 -23.77 -50.28 -7.07
C LEU A 672 -24.34 -49.04 -6.34
N PRO A 673 -25.39 -48.38 -6.89
CA PRO A 673 -25.86 -47.10 -6.37
C PRO A 673 -26.37 -47.26 -4.93
N ALA A 674 -25.68 -46.61 -4.00
CA ALA A 674 -26.11 -46.53 -2.62
C ALA A 674 -27.51 -45.92 -2.55
N ALA A 675 -28.39 -46.53 -1.75
CA ALA A 675 -29.68 -45.95 -1.42
C ALA A 675 -29.49 -44.49 -0.92
N PRO A 676 -30.42 -43.57 -1.23
CA PRO A 676 -30.29 -42.18 -0.79
C PRO A 676 -30.14 -42.14 0.73
N LEU A 677 -29.01 -41.57 1.19
CA LEU A 677 -28.72 -41.38 2.61
C LEU A 677 -29.87 -40.58 3.23
N GLN A 678 -30.35 -41.00 4.39
CA GLN A 678 -31.36 -40.21 5.09
C GLN A 678 -30.73 -38.90 5.59
N LYS A 679 -31.55 -37.85 5.73
CA LYS A 679 -31.06 -36.50 6.08
C LYS A 679 -30.21 -36.49 7.36
N ALA A 680 -30.56 -37.30 8.36
CA ALA A 680 -29.78 -37.43 9.59
C ALA A 680 -28.37 -38.02 9.34
N ASP A 681 -28.26 -39.07 8.53
CA ASP A 681 -26.97 -39.69 8.19
C ASP A 681 -26.05 -38.77 7.38
N LEU A 682 -26.63 -37.84 6.61
CA LEU A 682 -25.88 -36.80 5.89
C LEU A 682 -25.32 -35.75 6.84
N VAL A 683 -26.10 -35.30 7.82
CA VAL A 683 -25.66 -34.33 8.83
C VAL A 683 -24.53 -34.91 9.68
N ASP A 684 -24.69 -36.13 10.19
CA ASP A 684 -23.65 -36.80 10.99
C ASP A 684 -22.35 -36.99 10.19
N ARG A 685 -22.46 -37.28 8.89
CA ARG A 685 -21.29 -37.43 8.00
C ARG A 685 -20.64 -36.08 7.68
N ILE A 686 -21.41 -35.01 7.53
CA ILE A 686 -20.88 -33.66 7.34
C ILE A 686 -20.16 -33.21 8.62
N GLU A 687 -20.73 -33.43 9.80
CA GLU A 687 -20.08 -33.12 11.08
C GLU A 687 -18.77 -33.88 11.26
N ALA A 688 -18.75 -35.19 10.94
CA ALA A 688 -17.54 -36.00 11.02
C ALA A 688 -16.44 -35.44 10.10
N LEU A 689 -16.78 -35.07 8.86
CA LEU A 689 -15.82 -34.48 7.92
C LEU A 689 -15.32 -33.10 8.37
N ILE A 690 -16.17 -32.27 9.00
CA ILE A 690 -15.76 -30.98 9.58
C ILE A 690 -14.78 -31.20 10.75
N ARG A 691 -15.05 -32.19 11.61
CA ARG A 691 -14.13 -32.56 12.71
C ARG A 691 -12.81 -33.11 12.18
N ASP A 692 -12.82 -33.90 11.11
CA ASP A 692 -11.61 -34.42 10.48
C ASP A 692 -10.76 -33.29 9.86
N VAL A 693 -11.40 -32.31 9.21
CA VAL A 693 -10.71 -31.12 8.67
C VAL A 693 -10.11 -30.28 9.81
N SER A 694 -10.86 -30.06 10.89
CA SER A 694 -10.37 -29.34 12.08
C SER A 694 -9.16 -30.04 12.70
N THR A 695 -9.26 -31.36 12.93
CA THR A 695 -8.18 -32.18 13.49
C THR A 695 -6.96 -32.20 12.57
N GLY A 696 -7.18 -32.35 11.27
CA GLY A 696 -6.12 -32.30 10.25
C GLY A 696 -5.40 -30.94 10.23
N SER A 697 -6.12 -29.83 10.40
CA SER A 697 -5.53 -28.49 10.44
C SER A 697 -4.59 -28.30 11.64
N ILE A 698 -4.94 -28.83 12.80
CA ILE A 698 -4.11 -28.82 14.01
C ILE A 698 -2.85 -29.67 13.78
N GLY A 699 -3.01 -30.88 13.21
CA GLY A 699 -1.89 -31.77 12.90
C GLY A 699 -0.90 -31.17 11.90
N ILE A 700 -1.39 -30.50 10.84
CA ILE A 700 -0.54 -29.77 9.88
C ILE A 700 0.23 -28.65 10.59
N GLY A 701 -0.43 -27.89 11.47
CA GLY A 701 0.23 -26.83 12.24
C GLY A 701 1.37 -27.35 13.14
N GLN A 702 1.15 -28.49 13.80
CA GLN A 702 2.16 -29.15 14.64
C GLN A 702 3.35 -29.63 13.80
N LEU A 703 3.10 -30.32 12.68
CA LEU A 703 4.17 -30.81 11.78
C LEU A 703 4.98 -29.67 11.16
N LEU A 704 4.34 -28.56 10.79
CA LEU A 704 5.05 -27.37 10.27
C LEU A 704 5.93 -26.71 11.35
N LYS A 705 5.48 -26.72 12.61
CA LYS A 705 6.27 -26.24 13.75
C LYS A 705 7.47 -27.14 14.01
N GLU A 706 7.28 -28.46 14.06
CA GLU A 706 8.38 -29.43 14.19
C GLU A 706 9.39 -29.32 13.05
N LEU A 707 8.92 -29.15 11.80
CA LEU A 707 9.78 -28.96 10.64
C LEU A 707 10.61 -27.67 10.74
N LYS A 708 10.02 -26.59 11.24
CA LYS A 708 10.70 -25.30 11.49
C LYS A 708 11.76 -25.44 12.59
N ASP A 709 11.44 -26.16 13.66
CA ASP A 709 12.34 -26.37 14.79
C ASP A 709 13.54 -27.25 14.36
N GLN A 710 13.30 -28.29 13.57
CA GLN A 710 14.36 -29.13 12.97
C GLN A 710 15.25 -28.35 11.98
N ALA A 711 14.66 -27.47 11.17
CA ALA A 711 15.40 -26.61 10.24
C ALA A 711 16.26 -25.55 10.97
N SER A 712 15.88 -25.18 12.20
CA SER A 712 16.62 -24.21 13.01
C SER A 712 17.77 -24.85 13.79
N ALA A 713 17.73 -26.18 14.00
CA ALA A 713 18.72 -26.93 14.78
C ALA A 713 19.94 -27.42 13.97
N ALA A 714 19.92 -27.36 12.63
CA ALA A 714 21.03 -27.80 11.78
C ALA A 714 21.28 -26.86 10.58
N PRO A 715 22.55 -26.61 10.17
CA PRO A 715 22.87 -25.77 9.01
C PRO A 715 22.71 -26.56 7.69
N GLN A 716 21.53 -27.18 7.49
CA GLN A 716 21.17 -27.86 6.25
C GLN A 716 20.31 -26.95 5.35
N PRO A 717 20.32 -27.15 4.02
CA PRO A 717 19.43 -26.41 3.11
C PRO A 717 17.95 -26.59 3.52
N SER A 718 17.15 -25.54 3.34
CA SER A 718 15.75 -25.51 3.78
C SER A 718 14.99 -26.77 3.36
N PRO A 719 14.22 -27.40 4.29
CA PRO A 719 13.61 -28.71 4.06
C PRO A 719 12.52 -28.71 2.98
N ILE A 720 12.00 -27.53 2.61
CA ILE A 720 11.05 -27.35 1.52
C ILE A 720 11.61 -26.28 0.56
N GLY A 721 11.83 -26.66 -0.69
CA GLY A 721 12.16 -25.70 -1.76
C GLY A 721 11.01 -24.74 -2.03
N ARG A 722 11.32 -23.50 -2.46
CA ARG A 722 10.35 -22.40 -2.62
C ARG A 722 9.11 -22.79 -3.45
N ALA A 723 9.29 -23.53 -4.55
CA ALA A 723 8.19 -24.00 -5.40
C ALA A 723 7.19 -24.91 -4.66
N ARG A 724 7.67 -25.83 -3.83
CA ARG A 724 6.80 -26.70 -3.01
C ARG A 724 6.10 -25.93 -1.89
N ALA A 725 6.75 -24.92 -1.33
CA ALA A 725 6.12 -24.03 -0.35
C ALA A 725 5.00 -23.21 -0.99
N ASP A 726 5.24 -22.63 -2.17
CA ASP A 726 4.25 -21.86 -2.91
C ASP A 726 3.07 -22.74 -3.37
N ASP A 727 3.33 -23.99 -3.77
CA ASP A 727 2.29 -24.98 -4.10
C ASP A 727 1.45 -25.39 -2.88
N ALA A 728 2.09 -25.62 -1.73
CA ALA A 728 1.40 -25.93 -0.48
C ALA A 728 0.55 -24.75 -0.01
N VAL A 729 1.07 -23.51 -0.08
CA VAL A 729 0.31 -22.29 0.23
C VAL A 729 -0.86 -22.10 -0.72
N ARG A 730 -0.67 -22.36 -2.03
CA ARG A 730 -1.75 -22.31 -3.01
C ARG A 730 -2.85 -23.34 -2.70
N LEU A 731 -2.47 -24.57 -2.35
CA LEU A 731 -3.42 -25.62 -1.98
C LEU A 731 -4.17 -25.25 -0.69
N LEU A 732 -3.47 -24.71 0.32
CA LEU A 732 -4.10 -24.22 1.55
C LEU A 732 -5.08 -23.09 1.27
N ASN A 733 -4.71 -22.11 0.44
CA ASN A 733 -5.60 -21.01 0.07
C ASN A 733 -6.83 -21.48 -0.72
N GLN A 734 -6.68 -22.46 -1.61
CA GLN A 734 -7.81 -23.07 -2.33
C GLN A 734 -8.73 -23.84 -1.38
N THR A 735 -8.16 -24.57 -0.41
CA THR A 735 -8.93 -25.26 0.62
C THR A 735 -9.68 -24.27 1.51
N VAL A 736 -9.03 -23.20 1.96
CA VAL A 736 -9.66 -22.13 2.75
C VAL A 736 -10.78 -21.46 1.96
N ALA A 737 -10.58 -21.16 0.67
CA ALA A 737 -11.62 -20.58 -0.17
C ALA A 737 -12.86 -21.49 -0.29
N ARG A 738 -12.68 -22.80 -0.41
CA ARG A 738 -13.78 -23.77 -0.43
C ARG A 738 -14.45 -23.92 0.93
N LEU A 739 -13.68 -23.96 2.01
CA LEU A 739 -14.22 -24.04 3.37
C LEU A 739 -15.02 -22.79 3.75
N ARG A 740 -14.67 -21.62 3.21
CA ARG A 740 -15.40 -20.35 3.43
C ARG A 740 -16.79 -20.30 2.80
N GLN A 741 -17.10 -21.17 1.85
CA GLN A 741 -18.43 -21.28 1.23
C GLN A 741 -19.35 -22.25 1.99
N LEU A 742 -18.80 -23.05 2.91
CA LEU A 742 -19.58 -24.04 3.65
C LEU A 742 -20.53 -23.43 4.70
N PRO A 743 -20.17 -22.34 5.42
CA PRO A 743 -21.10 -21.69 6.35
C PRO A 743 -22.40 -21.24 5.69
N GLU A 744 -22.33 -20.57 4.54
CA GLU A 744 -23.52 -20.14 3.77
C GLU A 744 -24.43 -21.32 3.40
N LEU A 745 -23.83 -22.46 3.02
CA LEU A 745 -24.59 -23.68 2.71
C LEU A 745 -25.19 -24.35 3.94
N VAL A 746 -24.55 -24.23 5.11
CA VAL A 746 -25.06 -24.76 6.39
C VAL A 746 -26.17 -23.86 6.94
N GLU A 747 -26.01 -22.54 6.82
CA GLU A 747 -26.98 -21.53 7.23
C GLU A 747 -28.25 -21.59 6.36
N ALA A 748 -28.09 -21.72 5.03
CA ALA A 748 -29.22 -21.90 4.10
C ALA A 748 -30.01 -23.20 4.33
N MET A 749 -29.45 -24.19 5.03
CA MET A 749 -30.15 -25.43 5.42
C MET A 749 -30.86 -25.32 6.78
N ALA A 750 -30.57 -24.29 7.57
CA ALA A 750 -31.15 -24.04 8.89
C ALA A 750 -32.37 -23.09 8.84
N GLU A 751 -32.63 -22.45 7.71
CA GLU A 751 -33.84 -21.67 7.46
C GLU A 751 -35.05 -22.61 7.25
N PRO A 752 -36.16 -22.44 8.00
CA PRO A 752 -37.39 -23.15 7.69
C PRO A 752 -37.99 -22.62 6.38
N GLU A 753 -38.41 -23.52 5.49
CA GLU A 753 -39.20 -23.15 4.28
C GLU A 753 -40.45 -22.33 4.60
#